data_AF-A0A225DP48-F1
#
_entry.id   AF-A0A225DP48-F1
#
_cell.length_a   1.000
_cell.length_b   1.000
_cell.length_c   1.000
_cell.angle_alpha   90.00
_cell.angle_beta   90.00
_cell.angle_gamma   90.00
#
_symmetry.space_group_name_H-M   'P 1'
#
loop_
_entity.id
_entity.type
_entity.pdbx_description
1 polymer ?
#
loop_
_entity_poly.entity_id
_entity_poly.type
_entity_poly.pdbx_seq_one_letter_code
_entity_poly.pdbx_strand_id
1 'polypeptide(L)'
;MTPDPVPGTRPVRVMVVSLLFNWPSTGGGNVHTAELTKYLAAAGYDVRHLYARFEPWGIGRVTDPTPYPAEAIEFSPSNWTAPEILARFRQAIDQIDPDWVILTDSWNLKPLMAEVAGGRPYILRLQALECLCPLNNVRLVPDDGGRLVQCTRHQLATPGECRRCVRSKDYFSGELHRAERELSGVGTAGYQTALFRAFEQARAVLVVNPLTAAMIEPYARDVRVVTSGMDPDRFPWPFPAERLPAGTPGVVRILFAGLTDEWTKGFHVLRDACAKLWRVRQDFELVVTGEALPEKADAFARYIGWQSQTDLPVWIAGVDVIAVPAVAQEALGRTAVEAMAAGRPVVASRLGGLPYTVLDGATGLLYTPGDATDLAAKLTQLLDDPDLRARLGTAGRRRFEEHYAWPVVIDTHYRPLLGPAHKPAERPVAEIIQPSESPSTDSAPLPKIGCVLAVRERPADQIERTLQTYRWQTYQPSDRVLLDFGSSPMRAAAYRDLCGRYGWRYLSTDPVPARWNSSTAYNLAVAALNDDVEVVFKSDADVLLSPNVLATAARFGRTAFCQFQYITVPRDTPCPANFNDPTELRTLFKATGKERASVGQGLFSCPVAWFHRVGGFDLNYRVWGYEDNDLRARAERSGPVIEVGWRDALLLHQWHQPSPDAGPAVENRLYFEYMREAGSFVRNDGRPHPPGFTVRVADGPQTSRPAPDKRWTVVVATRSTSDDLYQLSGEFLRFDTGGPTHRVRITGADATEYFRQLAALDANWVVNVAEDAFLLDPPGLMDLICRMDAGGYAACGVPDGGVIPGHRHNPVACSALFNVFDLRRVGPVWADWDRVRNLRHRPEFERAVAPFANRTAFQFDNFWPYYGVFFSLLEAGEKILYLDAAGWQDGLGTIVHNADGRELLLRIDSDRPDTSDVAIHRRGEATEYARQCQARRVVFPRRAYQWLA
;
A
#
# COMPACT_ATOMS: atom_id res chain seq x y z
N MET A 1 36.84 -1.02 -6.58
CA MET A 1 37.86 -0.03 -6.17
C MET A 1 37.29 0.72 -4.99
N THR A 2 37.79 0.46 -3.79
CA THR A 2 37.42 1.22 -2.58
C THR A 2 37.97 2.64 -2.69
N PRO A 3 37.18 3.69 -2.44
CA PRO A 3 37.74 5.04 -2.28
C PRO A 3 38.69 5.03 -1.09
N ASP A 4 39.87 5.61 -1.26
CA ASP A 4 40.81 5.77 -0.14
C ASP A 4 40.16 6.57 1.00
N PRO A 5 40.37 6.18 2.26
CA PRO A 5 39.86 6.93 3.40
C PRO A 5 40.40 8.37 3.36
N VAL A 6 39.52 9.34 3.63
CA VAL A 6 39.89 10.75 3.74
C VAL A 6 41.00 10.88 4.79
N PRO A 7 42.19 11.40 4.45
CA PRO A 7 43.29 11.50 5.39
C PRO A 7 42.88 12.32 6.63
N GLY A 8 42.91 11.71 7.81
CA GLY A 8 42.69 12.38 9.10
C GLY A 8 41.42 12.02 9.88
N THR A 9 40.51 11.18 9.36
CA THR A 9 39.33 10.72 10.12
C THR A 9 39.50 9.29 10.63
N ARG A 10 39.28 9.05 11.93
CA ARG A 10 39.30 7.69 12.51
C ARG A 10 38.19 6.82 11.89
N PRO A 11 38.41 5.50 11.69
CA PRO A 11 37.36 4.59 11.24
C PRO A 11 36.15 4.60 12.18
N VAL A 12 34.95 4.40 11.61
CA VAL A 12 33.71 4.23 12.40
C VAL A 12 33.80 2.88 13.13
N ARG A 13 33.63 2.92 14.46
CA ARG A 13 33.67 1.76 15.34
C ARG A 13 32.30 1.10 15.40
N VAL A 14 32.20 -0.16 15.02
CA VAL A 14 30.94 -0.93 15.00
C VAL A 14 31.08 -2.13 15.93
N MET A 15 30.17 -2.23 16.88
CA MET A 15 30.06 -3.38 17.76
C MET A 15 28.94 -4.30 17.29
N VAL A 16 29.27 -5.52 16.89
CA VAL A 16 28.28 -6.58 16.62
C VAL A 16 28.08 -7.37 17.91
N VAL A 17 26.83 -7.58 18.33
CA VAL A 17 26.50 -8.29 19.57
C VAL A 17 25.55 -9.45 19.27
N SER A 18 25.88 -10.64 19.79
CA SER A 18 25.04 -11.83 19.66
C SER A 18 25.17 -12.78 20.85
N LEU A 19 24.05 -13.22 21.43
CA LEU A 19 24.09 -14.14 22.57
C LEU A 19 24.18 -15.62 22.19
N LEU A 20 23.70 -16.01 21.01
CA LEU A 20 23.52 -17.42 20.64
C LEU A 20 24.58 -17.92 19.64
N PHE A 21 25.73 -17.25 19.61
CA PHE A 21 26.74 -17.47 18.60
C PHE A 21 27.55 -18.75 18.85
N ASN A 22 27.79 -19.51 17.78
CA ASN A 22 28.65 -20.69 17.70
C ASN A 22 29.38 -20.65 16.35
N TRP A 23 30.64 -21.09 16.33
CA TRP A 23 31.46 -21.09 15.13
C TRP A 23 32.44 -22.28 15.07
N PRO A 24 32.60 -22.95 13.92
CA PRO A 24 31.84 -22.79 12.69
C PRO A 24 30.39 -23.24 12.89
N SER A 25 29.48 -22.73 12.05
CA SER A 25 28.07 -23.10 12.12
C SER A 25 27.52 -23.40 10.73
N THR A 26 26.61 -24.36 10.69
CA THR A 26 25.78 -24.63 9.51
C THR A 26 24.46 -23.86 9.54
N GLY A 27 24.15 -23.21 10.67
CA GLY A 27 22.94 -22.41 10.84
C GLY A 27 23.04 -21.02 10.20
N GLY A 28 22.03 -20.64 9.42
CA GLY A 28 22.03 -19.40 8.64
C GLY A 28 22.18 -18.10 9.45
N GLY A 29 21.72 -18.07 10.71
CA GLY A 29 21.88 -16.90 11.60
C GLY A 29 23.33 -16.64 12.01
N ASN A 30 24.03 -17.70 12.41
CA ASN A 30 25.43 -17.66 12.82
C ASN A 30 26.36 -17.34 11.64
N VAL A 31 26.13 -17.99 10.50
CA VAL A 31 26.85 -17.70 9.24
C VAL A 31 26.68 -16.24 8.84
N HIS A 32 25.45 -15.72 8.92
CA HIS A 32 25.21 -14.31 8.65
C HIS A 32 25.96 -13.37 9.59
N THR A 33 25.93 -13.63 10.91
CA THR A 33 26.65 -12.79 11.88
C THR A 33 28.16 -12.76 11.57
N ALA A 34 28.74 -13.93 11.26
CA ALA A 34 30.16 -14.01 10.91
C ALA A 34 30.50 -13.29 9.60
N GLU A 35 29.73 -13.55 8.53
CA GLU A 35 29.99 -12.91 7.25
C GLU A 35 29.70 -11.39 7.30
N LEU A 36 28.63 -10.94 7.97
CA LEU A 36 28.36 -9.51 8.18
C LEU A 36 29.55 -8.81 8.84
N THR A 37 30.10 -9.41 9.89
CA THR A 37 31.22 -8.86 10.65
C THR A 37 32.49 -8.79 9.79
N LYS A 38 32.81 -9.89 9.06
CA LYS A 38 33.91 -9.95 8.09
C LYS A 38 33.79 -8.84 7.04
N TYR A 39 32.61 -8.67 6.46
CA TYR A 39 32.41 -7.75 5.34
C TYR A 39 32.27 -6.29 5.74
N LEU A 40 31.79 -5.99 6.96
CA LEU A 40 31.93 -4.65 7.54
C LEU A 40 33.40 -4.31 7.76
N ALA A 41 34.22 -5.22 8.31
CA ALA A 41 35.65 -4.97 8.48
C ALA A 41 36.35 -4.75 7.13
N ALA A 42 36.05 -5.57 6.13
CA ALA A 42 36.58 -5.43 4.77
C ALA A 42 36.16 -4.10 4.09
N ALA A 43 35.02 -3.53 4.49
CA ALA A 43 34.53 -2.24 3.99
C ALA A 43 35.15 -1.01 4.68
N GLY A 44 36.09 -1.21 5.60
CA GLY A 44 36.86 -0.15 6.26
C GLY A 44 36.33 0.28 7.64
N TYR A 45 35.38 -0.45 8.23
CA TYR A 45 34.91 -0.20 9.60
C TYR A 45 35.85 -0.85 10.63
N ASP A 46 36.00 -0.23 11.80
CA ASP A 46 36.64 -0.89 12.95
C ASP A 46 35.58 -1.73 13.67
N VAL A 47 35.55 -3.03 13.36
CA VAL A 47 34.49 -3.94 13.81
C VAL A 47 34.99 -4.87 14.90
N ARG A 48 34.20 -5.00 15.97
CA ARG A 48 34.38 -6.03 17.00
C ARG A 48 33.09 -6.81 17.20
N HIS A 49 33.22 -8.08 17.54
CA HIS A 49 32.09 -8.97 17.81
C HIS A 49 32.11 -9.44 19.26
N LEU A 50 31.10 -9.08 20.04
CA LEU A 50 30.89 -9.59 21.39
C LEU A 50 29.84 -10.69 21.40
N TYR A 51 30.17 -11.81 22.01
CA TYR A 51 29.24 -12.92 22.18
C TYR A 51 29.30 -13.56 23.57
N ALA A 52 28.25 -14.29 23.95
CA ALA A 52 28.22 -15.00 25.22
C ALA A 52 28.76 -16.42 25.07
N ARG A 53 29.47 -16.88 26.10
CA ARG A 53 29.80 -18.29 26.27
C ARG A 53 29.16 -18.84 27.53
N PHE A 54 28.33 -19.85 27.34
CA PHE A 54 27.62 -20.53 28.41
C PHE A 54 27.44 -22.00 28.05
N GLU A 55 28.29 -22.85 28.63
CA GLU A 55 28.39 -24.28 28.32
C GLU A 55 27.06 -25.04 28.48
N PRO A 56 26.24 -24.82 29.55
CA PRO A 56 24.99 -25.54 29.73
C PRO A 56 23.95 -25.31 28.62
N TRP A 57 24.03 -24.19 27.88
CA TRP A 57 23.19 -23.95 26.70
C TRP A 57 23.87 -24.35 25.38
N GLY A 58 25.13 -24.79 25.43
CA GLY A 58 25.91 -25.13 24.24
C GLY A 58 26.20 -23.92 23.35
N ILE A 59 26.23 -22.70 23.90
CA ILE A 59 26.49 -21.45 23.18
C ILE A 59 27.90 -20.91 23.45
N GLY A 60 28.44 -20.16 22.50
CA GLY A 60 29.83 -19.65 22.53
C GLY A 60 30.88 -20.70 22.20
N ARG A 61 30.49 -21.83 21.58
CA ARG A 61 31.41 -22.85 21.08
C ARG A 61 32.05 -22.33 19.79
N VAL A 62 33.23 -21.73 19.95
CA VAL A 62 34.09 -21.28 18.84
C VAL A 62 35.28 -22.24 18.76
N THR A 63 35.23 -23.21 17.84
CA THR A 63 36.31 -24.21 17.65
C THR A 63 37.32 -23.78 16.59
N ASP A 64 36.90 -22.92 15.66
CA ASP A 64 37.72 -22.41 14.57
C ASP A 64 37.98 -20.91 14.79
N PRO A 65 39.14 -20.37 14.38
CA PRO A 65 39.39 -18.94 14.44
C PRO A 65 38.35 -18.14 13.64
N THR A 66 37.85 -17.04 14.20
CA THR A 66 37.01 -16.10 13.46
C THR A 66 37.85 -15.25 12.51
N PRO A 67 37.36 -14.91 11.31
CA PRO A 67 38.09 -14.06 10.35
C PRO A 67 38.09 -12.57 10.73
N TYR A 68 37.72 -12.24 11.96
CA TYR A 68 37.55 -10.88 12.50
C TYR A 68 37.77 -10.92 14.03
N PRO A 69 38.03 -9.77 14.68
CA PRO A 69 38.16 -9.68 16.14
C PRO A 69 36.84 -10.03 16.84
N ALA A 70 36.86 -11.10 17.65
CA ALA A 70 35.71 -11.54 18.44
C ALA A 70 36.13 -11.82 19.89
N GLU A 71 35.25 -11.51 20.83
CA GLU A 71 35.47 -11.69 22.26
C GLU A 71 34.27 -12.37 22.92
N ALA A 72 34.57 -13.42 23.70
CA ALA A 72 33.59 -14.15 24.48
C ALA A 72 33.46 -13.56 25.88
N ILE A 73 32.24 -13.28 26.31
CA ILE A 73 31.90 -13.02 27.71
C ILE A 73 31.51 -14.35 28.35
N GLU A 74 32.33 -14.80 29.29
CA GLU A 74 32.18 -16.10 29.97
C GLU A 74 31.16 -16.03 31.11
N PHE A 75 30.29 -17.04 31.17
CA PHE A 75 29.29 -17.20 32.23
C PHE A 75 29.32 -18.60 32.85
N SER A 76 29.04 -18.65 34.15
CA SER A 76 28.81 -19.86 34.95
C SER A 76 27.33 -19.99 35.32
N PRO A 77 26.85 -21.18 35.74
CA PRO A 77 25.45 -21.34 36.15
C PRO A 77 25.01 -20.37 37.26
N SER A 78 25.93 -19.98 38.14
CA SER A 78 25.65 -19.04 39.24
C SER A 78 25.43 -17.59 38.80
N ASN A 79 25.85 -17.22 37.59
CA ASN A 79 25.82 -15.84 37.12
C ASN A 79 25.10 -15.67 35.76
N TRP A 80 24.54 -16.76 35.20
CA TRP A 80 23.71 -16.72 33.99
C TRP A 80 22.31 -16.15 34.28
N THR A 81 22.26 -14.85 34.50
CA THR A 81 21.02 -14.12 34.80
C THR A 81 20.95 -12.86 33.93
N ALA A 82 19.73 -12.41 33.60
CA ALA A 82 19.56 -11.22 32.77
C ALA A 82 20.31 -9.97 33.31
N PRO A 83 20.28 -9.65 34.62
CA PRO A 83 21.03 -8.51 35.17
C PRO A 83 22.55 -8.64 34.99
N GLU A 84 23.12 -9.82 35.22
CA GLU A 84 24.57 -10.03 35.08
C GLU A 84 24.99 -9.98 33.61
N ILE A 85 24.19 -10.56 32.71
CA ILE A 85 24.42 -10.48 31.26
C ILE A 85 24.46 -9.02 30.83
N LEU A 86 23.45 -8.23 31.21
CA LEU A 86 23.42 -6.79 30.92
C LEU A 86 24.65 -6.07 31.45
N ALA A 87 25.01 -6.30 32.70
CA ALA A 87 26.13 -5.63 33.35
C ALA A 87 27.47 -5.89 32.64
N ARG A 88 27.77 -7.16 32.34
CA ARG A 88 29.02 -7.55 31.68
C ARG A 88 29.10 -7.07 30.23
N PHE A 89 28.02 -7.22 29.47
CA PHE A 89 27.99 -6.73 28.08
C PHE A 89 28.11 -5.21 28.02
N ARG A 90 27.41 -4.50 28.92
CA ARG A 90 27.52 -3.04 29.00
C ARG A 90 28.93 -2.59 29.36
N GLN A 91 29.57 -3.26 30.33
CA GLN A 91 30.96 -3.00 30.68
C GLN A 91 31.91 -3.18 29.48
N ALA A 92 31.77 -4.28 28.73
CA ALA A 92 32.59 -4.53 27.54
C ALA A 92 32.34 -3.50 26.43
N ILE A 93 31.08 -3.13 26.19
CA ILE A 93 30.72 -2.09 25.21
C ILE A 93 31.28 -0.73 25.63
N ASP A 94 31.17 -0.36 26.90
CA ASP A 94 31.65 0.93 27.41
C ASP A 94 33.19 1.04 27.34
N GLN A 95 33.92 -0.07 27.51
CA GLN A 95 35.39 -0.10 27.34
C GLN A 95 35.84 0.15 25.90
N ILE A 96 35.04 -0.29 24.93
CA ILE A 96 35.35 -0.18 23.51
C ILE A 96 34.83 1.15 22.94
N ASP A 97 33.73 1.64 23.51
CA ASP A 97 33.03 2.87 23.14
C ASP A 97 32.67 2.93 21.64
N PRO A 98 31.86 1.99 21.11
CA PRO A 98 31.56 1.96 19.68
C PRO A 98 30.69 3.15 19.26
N ASP A 99 30.80 3.54 17.98
CA ASP A 99 29.92 4.55 17.38
C ASP A 99 28.53 3.94 17.08
N TRP A 100 28.47 2.64 16.79
CA TRP A 100 27.25 1.89 16.47
C TRP A 100 27.21 0.51 17.13
N VAL A 101 26.03 0.06 17.52
CA VAL A 101 25.79 -1.32 18.00
C VAL A 101 24.84 -2.04 17.04
N ILE A 102 25.19 -3.24 16.58
CA ILE A 102 24.32 -4.09 15.76
C ILE A 102 23.96 -5.34 16.57
N LEU A 103 22.67 -5.48 16.89
CA LEU A 103 22.14 -6.60 17.65
C LEU A 103 21.61 -7.68 16.70
N THR A 104 22.29 -8.82 16.68
CA THR A 104 21.95 -9.98 15.83
C THR A 104 21.93 -11.25 16.67
N ASP A 105 21.37 -12.33 16.11
CA ASP A 105 21.41 -13.70 16.66
C ASP A 105 21.24 -13.83 18.20
N SER A 106 20.19 -13.17 18.70
CA SER A 106 19.84 -13.14 20.13
C SER A 106 18.34 -13.41 20.37
N TRP A 107 17.60 -13.90 19.37
CA TRP A 107 16.16 -14.21 19.43
C TRP A 107 15.31 -13.25 20.27
N ASN A 108 14.49 -13.73 21.22
CA ASN A 108 13.71 -12.91 22.16
C ASN A 108 14.56 -12.28 23.27
N LEU A 109 15.89 -12.46 23.30
CA LEU A 109 16.78 -11.69 24.16
C LEU A 109 17.18 -10.34 23.53
N LYS A 110 16.85 -10.08 22.26
CA LYS A 110 17.12 -8.78 21.61
C LYS A 110 16.61 -7.56 22.40
N PRO A 111 15.40 -7.58 22.99
CA PRO A 111 14.94 -6.46 23.82
C PRO A 111 15.81 -6.21 25.05
N LEU A 112 16.30 -7.28 25.69
CA LEU A 112 17.26 -7.19 26.77
C LEU A 112 18.58 -6.58 26.26
N MET A 113 19.09 -7.09 25.13
CA MET A 113 20.35 -6.61 24.56
C MET A 113 20.27 -5.18 23.99
N ALA A 114 19.09 -4.66 23.67
CA ALA A 114 18.93 -3.25 23.32
C ALA A 114 19.40 -2.31 24.45
N GLU A 115 19.26 -2.74 25.70
CA GLU A 115 19.68 -1.95 26.87
C GLU A 115 21.21 -1.84 26.99
N VAL A 116 21.97 -2.81 26.44
CA VAL A 116 23.45 -2.79 26.51
C VAL A 116 24.07 -1.70 25.64
N ALA A 117 23.32 -1.17 24.67
CA ALA A 117 23.79 -0.05 23.84
C ALA A 117 24.01 1.24 24.65
N GLY A 118 23.37 1.37 25.83
CA GLY A 118 23.67 2.44 26.78
C GLY A 118 23.47 3.86 26.23
N GLY A 119 22.50 4.06 25.34
CA GLY A 119 22.22 5.35 24.69
C GLY A 119 22.88 5.53 23.31
N ARG A 120 23.80 4.65 22.92
CA ARG A 120 24.41 4.63 21.58
C ARG A 120 23.40 4.20 20.52
N PRO A 121 23.51 4.68 19.28
CA PRO A 121 22.62 4.25 18.22
C PRO A 121 22.81 2.76 17.93
N TYR A 122 21.71 2.02 17.90
CA TYR A 122 21.73 0.59 17.62
C TYR A 122 20.77 0.19 16.51
N ILE A 123 21.12 -0.92 15.87
CA ILE A 123 20.35 -1.57 14.81
C ILE A 123 19.87 -2.92 15.32
N LEU A 124 18.59 -3.22 15.13
CA LEU A 124 18.05 -4.57 15.34
C LEU A 124 18.10 -5.32 14.02
N ARG A 125 18.84 -6.43 13.97
CA ARG A 125 18.93 -7.31 12.80
C ARG A 125 18.08 -8.56 13.00
N LEU A 126 16.99 -8.67 12.27
CA LEU A 126 16.11 -9.84 12.30
C LEU A 126 16.36 -10.74 11.10
N GLN A 127 16.66 -12.01 11.39
CA GLN A 127 17.03 -13.01 10.39
C GLN A 127 15.91 -14.01 10.12
N ALA A 128 14.93 -14.08 11.00
CA ALA A 128 13.72 -14.86 10.89
C ALA A 128 12.54 -14.06 11.48
N LEU A 129 11.62 -14.74 12.17
CA LEU A 129 10.46 -14.13 12.83
C LEU A 129 10.64 -14.06 14.36
N GLU A 130 11.90 -14.01 14.81
CA GLU A 130 12.22 -13.78 16.22
C GLU A 130 11.67 -12.43 16.70
N CYS A 131 11.38 -12.29 17.99
CA CYS A 131 10.68 -11.13 18.57
C CYS A 131 9.25 -10.89 18.04
N LEU A 132 8.81 -11.54 16.96
CA LEU A 132 7.42 -11.55 16.51
C LEU A 132 6.66 -12.76 17.06
N CYS A 133 7.35 -13.90 17.15
CA CYS A 133 6.81 -15.10 17.77
C CYS A 133 7.68 -15.54 18.94
N PRO A 134 7.15 -15.54 20.16
CA PRO A 134 7.90 -16.02 21.31
C PRO A 134 8.12 -17.54 21.29
N LEU A 135 7.22 -18.30 20.65
CA LEU A 135 7.25 -19.77 20.71
C LEU A 135 8.33 -20.40 19.82
N ASN A 136 8.50 -19.88 18.60
CA ASN A 136 9.49 -20.32 17.62
C ASN A 136 9.71 -19.25 16.54
N ASN A 137 10.83 -19.32 15.84
CA ASN A 137 11.25 -18.33 14.84
C ASN A 137 10.55 -18.42 13.46
N VAL A 138 9.54 -19.30 13.30
CA VAL A 138 8.84 -19.53 12.02
C VAL A 138 7.32 -19.30 12.09
N ARG A 139 6.78 -18.92 13.25
CA ARG A 139 5.34 -18.68 13.49
C ARG A 139 4.45 -19.88 13.15
N LEU A 140 4.97 -21.10 13.29
CA LEU A 140 4.19 -22.32 13.09
C LEU A 140 3.63 -22.79 14.43
N VAL A 141 2.33 -23.03 14.53
CA VAL A 141 1.68 -23.45 15.78
C VAL A 141 0.68 -24.57 15.51
N PRO A 142 0.49 -25.55 16.41
CA PRO A 142 -0.59 -26.51 16.30
C PRO A 142 -1.95 -25.82 16.52
N ASP A 143 -2.95 -26.15 15.72
CA ASP A 143 -4.36 -25.81 15.99
C ASP A 143 -4.97 -26.75 17.04
N ASP A 144 -6.26 -26.57 17.35
CA ASP A 144 -6.94 -27.37 18.39
C ASP A 144 -7.09 -28.85 18.00
N GLY A 145 -6.93 -29.19 16.71
CA GLY A 145 -6.87 -30.55 16.20
C GLY A 145 -5.45 -31.11 16.09
N GLY A 146 -4.44 -30.37 16.55
CA GLY A 146 -3.03 -30.76 16.47
C GLY A 146 -2.38 -30.55 15.11
N ARG A 147 -3.08 -29.97 14.13
CA ARG A 147 -2.52 -29.71 12.80
C ARG A 147 -1.66 -28.45 12.85
N LEU A 148 -0.48 -28.50 12.26
CA LEU A 148 0.41 -27.33 12.17
C LEU A 148 -0.18 -26.29 11.21
N VAL A 149 -0.34 -25.07 11.69
CA VAL A 149 -0.87 -23.94 10.93
C VAL A 149 0.03 -22.72 11.07
N GLN A 150 0.07 -21.92 10.00
CA GLN A 150 0.81 -20.67 10.00
C GLN A 150 0.07 -19.63 10.83
N CYS A 151 0.69 -19.16 11.92
CA CYS A 151 0.10 -18.18 12.80
C CYS A 151 0.06 -16.79 12.14
N THR A 152 -1.11 -16.15 12.15
CA THR A 152 -1.32 -14.78 11.64
C THR A 152 -1.11 -13.69 12.69
N ARG A 153 -0.88 -14.07 13.94
CA ARG A 153 -0.68 -13.18 15.11
C ARG A 153 0.80 -12.98 15.44
N HIS A 154 1.16 -11.87 16.08
CA HIS A 154 2.52 -11.61 16.55
C HIS A 154 2.53 -10.76 17.83
N GLN A 155 3.59 -10.86 18.62
CA GLN A 155 3.61 -10.29 19.99
C GLN A 155 3.68 -8.76 20.04
N LEU A 156 4.02 -8.07 18.95
CA LEU A 156 3.91 -6.60 18.86
C LEU A 156 2.43 -6.15 18.69
N ALA A 157 1.61 -6.89 17.93
CA ALA A 157 0.19 -6.55 17.75
C ALA A 157 -0.73 -7.20 18.79
N THR A 158 -0.50 -8.47 19.11
CA THR A 158 -1.40 -9.29 19.93
C THR A 158 -0.68 -9.95 21.11
N PRO A 159 -0.04 -9.19 22.01
CA PRO A 159 0.81 -9.75 23.08
C PRO A 159 0.06 -10.68 24.03
N GLY A 160 -1.20 -10.38 24.36
CA GLY A 160 -2.02 -11.21 25.23
C GLY A 160 -2.35 -12.59 24.64
N GLU A 161 -2.53 -12.67 23.33
CA GLU A 161 -2.77 -13.94 22.62
C GLU A 161 -1.50 -14.76 22.48
N CYS A 162 -0.37 -14.11 22.16
CA CYS A 162 0.93 -14.77 22.14
C CYS A 162 1.30 -15.32 23.52
N ARG A 163 1.02 -14.58 24.61
CA ARG A 163 1.22 -15.08 25.98
C ARG A 163 0.36 -16.31 26.29
N ARG A 164 -0.91 -16.34 25.88
CA ARG A 164 -1.77 -17.53 26.03
C ARG A 164 -1.27 -18.71 25.19
N CYS A 165 -0.79 -18.43 23.98
CA CYS A 165 -0.22 -19.43 23.09
C CYS A 165 1.01 -20.08 23.73
N VAL A 166 1.98 -19.29 24.21
CA VAL A 166 3.17 -19.82 24.90
C VAL A 166 2.75 -20.69 26.09
N ARG A 167 1.84 -20.22 26.95
CA ARG A 167 1.37 -21.00 28.12
C ARG A 167 0.72 -22.33 27.76
N SER A 168 -0.02 -22.38 26.66
CA SER A 168 -0.77 -23.58 26.25
C SER A 168 0.03 -24.53 25.37
N LYS A 169 1.07 -24.03 24.70
CA LYS A 169 1.81 -24.74 23.65
C LYS A 169 3.31 -24.75 23.87
N ASP A 170 3.79 -24.51 25.09
CA ASP A 170 5.23 -24.45 25.42
C ASP A 170 5.99 -25.75 25.06
N TYR A 171 5.28 -26.89 25.11
CA TYR A 171 5.76 -28.19 24.66
C TYR A 171 6.19 -28.19 23.18
N PHE A 172 5.65 -27.28 22.37
CA PHE A 172 5.93 -27.14 20.93
C PHE A 172 7.10 -26.19 20.65
N SER A 173 8.09 -26.15 21.54
CA SER A 173 9.32 -25.38 21.34
C SER A 173 10.54 -26.20 21.75
N GLY A 174 11.72 -25.88 21.20
CA GLY A 174 12.97 -26.50 21.62
C GLY A 174 13.38 -26.10 23.04
N GLU A 175 14.18 -26.93 23.70
CA GLU A 175 14.67 -26.68 25.06
C GLU A 175 15.39 -25.34 25.18
N LEU A 176 16.27 -25.02 24.23
CA LEU A 176 16.98 -23.74 24.21
C LEU A 176 16.02 -22.55 24.06
N HIS A 177 14.98 -22.65 23.24
CA HIS A 177 13.97 -21.60 23.09
C HIS A 177 13.14 -21.40 24.37
N ARG A 178 12.85 -22.48 25.12
CA ARG A 178 12.22 -22.37 26.44
C ARG A 178 13.11 -21.62 27.43
N ALA A 179 14.36 -22.05 27.55
CA ALA A 179 15.32 -21.45 28.48
C ALA A 179 15.59 -19.97 28.14
N GLU A 180 15.67 -19.64 26.86
CA GLU A 180 15.82 -18.29 26.34
C GLU A 180 14.61 -17.38 26.63
N ARG A 181 13.39 -17.90 26.48
CA ARG A 181 12.16 -17.20 26.89
C ARG A 181 12.09 -16.94 28.39
N GLU A 182 12.49 -17.92 29.20
CA GLU A 182 12.52 -17.81 30.65
C GLU A 182 13.50 -16.72 31.08
N LEU A 183 14.72 -16.76 30.54
CA LEU A 183 15.76 -15.76 30.82
C LEU A 183 15.35 -14.34 30.37
N SER A 184 14.73 -14.20 29.20
CA SER A 184 14.25 -12.91 28.70
C SER A 184 13.01 -12.38 29.43
N GLY A 185 12.29 -13.25 30.16
CA GLY A 185 11.04 -12.88 30.83
C GLY A 185 9.86 -12.76 29.87
N VAL A 186 9.88 -13.44 28.73
CA VAL A 186 8.79 -13.45 27.74
C VAL A 186 7.45 -13.77 28.39
N GLY A 187 6.44 -12.94 28.10
CA GLY A 187 5.11 -13.07 28.71
C GLY A 187 4.93 -12.29 30.02
N THR A 188 5.96 -11.62 30.52
CA THR A 188 5.84 -10.60 31.57
C THR A 188 5.53 -9.22 30.98
N ALA A 189 5.00 -8.31 31.81
CA ALA A 189 4.80 -6.92 31.40
C ALA A 189 6.14 -6.21 31.16
N GLY A 190 7.17 -6.51 31.96
CA GLY A 190 8.51 -5.94 31.82
C GLY A 190 9.13 -6.25 30.46
N TYR A 191 9.09 -7.52 30.05
CA TYR A 191 9.55 -7.92 28.73
C TYR A 191 8.79 -7.23 27.59
N GLN A 192 7.47 -7.13 27.68
CA GLN A 192 6.68 -6.48 26.62
C GLN A 192 7.05 -5.01 26.47
N THR A 193 7.27 -4.30 27.59
CA THR A 193 7.74 -2.92 27.58
C THR A 193 9.14 -2.81 26.96
N ALA A 194 10.07 -3.69 27.34
CA ALA A 194 11.41 -3.73 26.75
C ALA A 194 11.35 -4.01 25.24
N LEU A 195 10.48 -4.91 24.80
CA LEU A 195 10.29 -5.25 23.40
C LEU A 195 9.83 -4.05 22.58
N PHE A 196 8.77 -3.34 22.99
CA PHE A 196 8.32 -2.15 22.27
C PHE A 196 9.39 -1.07 22.26
N ARG A 197 10.03 -0.82 23.41
CA ARG A 197 11.11 0.17 23.53
C ARG A 197 12.27 -0.16 22.59
N ALA A 198 12.67 -1.42 22.51
CA ALA A 198 13.78 -1.85 21.66
C ALA A 198 13.50 -1.58 20.17
N PHE A 199 12.28 -1.86 19.71
CA PHE A 199 11.90 -1.60 18.32
C PHE A 199 11.71 -0.11 18.03
N GLU A 200 11.08 0.62 18.95
CA GLU A 200 10.84 2.06 18.81
C GLU A 200 12.14 2.87 18.82
N GLN A 201 13.11 2.50 19.65
CA GLN A 201 14.36 3.26 19.82
C GLN A 201 15.46 2.83 18.85
N ALA A 202 15.35 1.65 18.22
CA ALA A 202 16.29 1.23 17.20
C ALA A 202 16.40 2.30 16.10
N ARG A 203 17.64 2.61 15.70
CA ARG A 203 17.88 3.56 14.61
C ARG A 203 17.41 3.00 13.28
N ALA A 204 17.48 1.68 13.11
CA ALA A 204 16.82 0.94 12.05
C ALA A 204 16.57 -0.50 12.52
N VAL A 205 15.50 -1.10 12.01
CA VAL A 205 15.22 -2.53 12.12
C VAL A 205 15.41 -3.15 10.74
N LEU A 206 16.42 -4.02 10.60
CA LEU A 206 16.75 -4.68 9.34
C LEU A 206 16.10 -6.06 9.30
N VAL A 207 15.26 -6.29 8.31
CA VAL A 207 14.52 -7.55 8.11
C VAL A 207 14.84 -8.13 6.73
N VAL A 208 14.62 -9.42 6.52
CA VAL A 208 15.06 -10.10 5.29
C VAL A 208 14.01 -10.13 4.17
N ASN A 209 12.76 -9.75 4.43
CA ASN A 209 11.70 -9.74 3.42
C ASN A 209 10.60 -8.68 3.72
N PRO A 210 9.80 -8.28 2.72
CA PRO A 210 8.73 -7.27 2.88
C PRO A 210 7.58 -7.69 3.81
N LEU A 211 7.27 -8.99 3.91
CA LEU A 211 6.19 -9.44 4.81
C LEU A 211 6.54 -9.17 6.27
N THR A 212 7.79 -9.45 6.66
CA THR A 212 8.31 -9.14 7.99
C THR A 212 8.43 -7.64 8.22
N ALA A 213 8.78 -6.87 7.19
CA ALA A 213 8.81 -5.41 7.27
C ALA A 213 7.44 -4.84 7.62
N ALA A 214 6.40 -5.22 6.87
CA ALA A 214 5.03 -4.76 7.09
C ALA A 214 4.51 -5.07 8.50
N MET A 215 4.95 -6.18 9.11
CA MET A 215 4.58 -6.53 10.50
C MET A 215 5.27 -5.67 11.56
N ILE A 216 6.40 -5.03 11.23
CA ILE A 216 7.25 -4.29 12.16
C ILE A 216 7.16 -2.77 11.95
N GLU A 217 6.89 -2.30 10.73
CA GLU A 217 6.75 -0.88 10.37
C GLU A 217 5.92 -0.06 11.37
N PRO A 218 4.80 -0.56 11.92
CA PRO A 218 4.03 0.20 12.92
C PRO A 218 4.74 0.44 14.26
N TYR A 219 5.82 -0.29 14.55
CA TYR A 219 6.46 -0.35 15.87
C TYR A 219 7.91 0.17 15.88
N ALA A 220 8.43 0.59 14.73
CA ALA A 220 9.82 0.99 14.57
C ALA A 220 9.94 2.28 13.73
N ARG A 221 10.98 3.08 13.99
CA ARG A 221 11.19 4.37 13.31
C ARG A 221 11.58 4.22 11.83
N ASP A 222 12.36 3.20 11.52
CA ASP A 222 12.93 2.94 10.20
C ASP A 222 13.04 1.42 10.07
N VAL A 223 12.32 0.83 9.12
CA VAL A 223 12.36 -0.60 8.82
C VAL A 223 12.88 -0.76 7.40
N ARG A 224 13.92 -1.57 7.24
CA ARG A 224 14.55 -1.79 5.94
C ARG A 224 14.60 -3.26 5.60
N VAL A 225 14.13 -3.59 4.39
CA VAL A 225 14.34 -4.92 3.81
C VAL A 225 15.79 -5.00 3.34
N VAL A 226 16.61 -5.71 4.10
CA VAL A 226 18.02 -5.97 3.83
C VAL A 226 18.21 -7.48 3.89
N THR A 227 18.49 -8.11 2.76
CA THR A 227 18.68 -9.56 2.68
C THR A 227 19.93 -9.99 3.44
N SER A 228 20.10 -11.29 3.69
CA SER A 228 21.41 -11.79 4.11
C SER A 228 22.31 -11.79 2.88
N GLY A 229 23.47 -11.14 2.98
CA GLY A 229 24.49 -11.28 1.95
C GLY A 229 25.06 -12.70 1.94
N MET A 230 25.76 -13.03 0.86
CA MET A 230 26.59 -14.22 0.75
C MET A 230 27.95 -13.87 0.17
N ASP A 231 28.95 -14.63 0.60
CA ASP A 231 30.32 -14.48 0.15
C ASP A 231 30.43 -14.94 -1.32
N PRO A 232 30.64 -14.02 -2.29
CA PRO A 232 30.70 -14.39 -3.70
C PRO A 232 31.88 -15.30 -4.03
N ASP A 233 32.96 -15.29 -3.23
CA ASP A 233 34.14 -16.13 -3.47
C ASP A 233 33.84 -17.63 -3.26
N ARG A 234 32.78 -17.95 -2.52
CA ARG A 234 32.27 -19.32 -2.37
C ARG A 234 31.58 -19.82 -3.64
N PHE A 235 31.18 -18.92 -4.54
CA PHE A 235 30.41 -19.20 -5.74
C PHE A 235 31.10 -18.64 -6.99
N PRO A 236 32.30 -19.14 -7.35
CA PRO A 236 32.97 -18.76 -8.60
C PRO A 236 32.06 -19.04 -9.80
N TRP A 237 32.00 -18.14 -10.77
CA TRP A 237 31.17 -18.33 -11.95
C TRP A 237 31.93 -17.93 -13.23
N PRO A 238 32.04 -18.85 -14.21
CA PRO A 238 31.62 -20.25 -14.14
C PRO A 238 32.44 -21.07 -13.11
N PHE A 239 31.84 -22.10 -12.53
CA PHE A 239 32.59 -23.03 -11.68
C PHE A 239 33.59 -23.86 -12.52
N PRO A 240 34.81 -24.15 -12.03
CA PRO A 240 35.75 -25.00 -12.75
C PRO A 240 35.20 -26.42 -12.90
N ALA A 241 35.15 -26.92 -14.14
CA ALA A 241 34.49 -28.18 -14.47
C ALA A 241 35.12 -29.39 -13.76
N GLU A 242 36.43 -29.38 -13.55
CA GLU A 242 37.20 -30.41 -12.86
C GLU A 242 36.86 -30.54 -11.36
N ARG A 243 36.20 -29.53 -10.77
CA ARG A 243 35.75 -29.55 -9.37
C ARG A 243 34.34 -30.09 -9.23
N LEU A 244 33.56 -30.16 -10.31
CA LEU A 244 32.14 -30.53 -10.23
C LEU A 244 31.97 -32.05 -10.07
N PRO A 245 30.97 -32.51 -9.32
CA PRO A 245 30.66 -33.92 -9.21
C PRO A 245 30.25 -34.50 -10.58
N ALA A 246 30.86 -35.62 -10.97
CA ALA A 246 30.54 -36.31 -12.21
C ALA A 246 29.02 -36.59 -12.31
N GLY A 247 28.42 -36.19 -13.43
CA GLY A 247 27.02 -36.45 -13.74
C GLY A 247 26.87 -37.68 -14.64
N THR A 248 25.65 -38.21 -14.70
CA THR A 248 25.30 -39.27 -15.66
C THR A 248 24.79 -38.62 -16.95
N PRO A 249 25.38 -38.91 -18.13
CA PRO A 249 24.92 -38.33 -19.39
C PRO A 249 23.43 -38.59 -19.63
N GLY A 250 22.69 -37.55 -20.02
CA GLY A 250 21.26 -37.64 -20.28
C GLY A 250 20.36 -37.70 -19.03
N VAL A 251 20.93 -37.59 -17.82
CA VAL A 251 20.17 -37.53 -16.57
C VAL A 251 20.23 -36.12 -16.00
N VAL A 252 19.06 -35.50 -15.79
CA VAL A 252 18.95 -34.17 -15.17
C VAL A 252 18.98 -34.30 -13.64
N ARG A 253 19.83 -33.53 -12.97
CA ARG A 253 20.01 -33.60 -11.51
C ARG A 253 19.23 -32.51 -10.79
N ILE A 254 18.39 -32.91 -9.85
CA ILE A 254 17.66 -32.02 -8.94
C ILE A 254 18.32 -32.11 -7.57
N LEU A 255 18.71 -31.01 -6.94
CA LEU A 255 19.26 -31.02 -5.57
C LEU A 255 18.22 -30.52 -4.56
N PHE A 256 18.09 -31.27 -3.47
CA PHE A 256 17.54 -30.80 -2.21
C PHE A 256 18.68 -30.65 -1.20
N ALA A 257 18.91 -29.40 -0.76
CA ALA A 257 19.87 -29.08 0.29
C ALA A 257 19.14 -28.56 1.54
N GLY A 258 18.93 -29.44 2.51
CA GLY A 258 18.18 -29.16 3.73
C GLY A 258 18.03 -30.39 4.63
N LEU A 259 17.44 -30.20 5.81
CA LEU A 259 17.15 -31.27 6.76
C LEU A 259 15.97 -32.12 6.26
N THR A 260 16.18 -33.42 6.08
CA THR A 260 15.19 -34.35 5.52
C THR A 260 14.13 -34.77 6.53
N ASP A 261 14.45 -34.71 7.82
CA ASP A 261 13.60 -35.04 8.97
C ASP A 261 12.79 -33.83 9.48
N GLU A 262 13.20 -32.61 9.13
CA GLU A 262 12.45 -31.40 9.47
C GLU A 262 11.26 -31.21 8.51
N TRP A 263 10.05 -31.51 8.99
CA TRP A 263 8.82 -31.44 8.19
C TRP A 263 8.64 -30.10 7.44
N THR A 264 9.01 -28.99 8.09
CA THR A 264 8.90 -27.62 7.55
C THR A 264 9.69 -27.40 6.27
N LYS A 265 10.79 -28.15 6.07
CA LYS A 265 11.64 -28.08 4.88
C LYS A 265 11.03 -28.78 3.67
N GLY A 266 9.99 -29.59 3.89
CA GLY A 266 9.12 -30.09 2.82
C GLY A 266 9.72 -31.19 1.96
N PHE A 267 10.76 -31.89 2.44
CA PHE A 267 11.36 -33.01 1.70
C PHE A 267 10.33 -34.07 1.30
N HIS A 268 9.34 -34.34 2.16
CA HIS A 268 8.23 -35.24 1.87
C HIS A 268 7.42 -34.82 0.62
N VAL A 269 7.17 -33.53 0.42
CA VAL A 269 6.46 -33.00 -0.76
C VAL A 269 7.29 -33.21 -2.04
N LEU A 270 8.60 -32.96 -1.95
CA LEU A 270 9.51 -33.18 -3.08
C LEU A 270 9.65 -34.67 -3.43
N ARG A 271 9.76 -35.55 -2.42
CA ARG A 271 9.79 -36.99 -2.63
C ARG A 271 8.51 -37.47 -3.31
N ASP A 272 7.34 -36.97 -2.90
CA ASP A 272 6.05 -37.30 -3.52
C ASP A 272 5.97 -36.78 -4.97
N ALA A 273 6.50 -35.59 -5.25
CA ALA A 273 6.60 -35.05 -6.60
C ALA A 273 7.51 -35.91 -7.50
N CYS A 274 8.71 -36.26 -7.02
CA CYS A 274 9.64 -37.13 -7.74
C CYS A 274 9.07 -38.53 -7.94
N ALA A 275 8.36 -39.10 -6.96
CA ALA A 275 7.69 -40.39 -7.11
C ALA A 275 6.60 -40.38 -8.18
N LYS A 276 5.88 -39.26 -8.35
CA LYS A 276 4.93 -39.07 -9.45
C LYS A 276 5.64 -39.01 -10.81
N LEU A 277 6.74 -38.25 -10.90
CA LEU A 277 7.54 -38.13 -12.12
C LEU A 277 8.19 -39.46 -12.52
N TRP A 278 8.70 -40.22 -11.56
CA TRP A 278 9.39 -41.50 -11.80
C TRP A 278 8.51 -42.56 -12.48
N ARG A 279 7.18 -42.45 -12.33
CA ARG A 279 6.21 -43.34 -13.01
C ARG A 279 6.13 -43.10 -14.52
N VAL A 280 6.58 -41.94 -15.01
CA VAL A 280 6.45 -41.53 -16.41
C VAL A 280 7.79 -41.23 -17.09
N ARG A 281 8.86 -40.99 -16.34
CA ARG A 281 10.22 -40.73 -16.87
C ARG A 281 11.30 -41.10 -15.86
N GLN A 282 12.47 -41.53 -16.35
CA GLN A 282 13.60 -42.02 -15.53
C GLN A 282 14.94 -41.36 -15.95
N ASP A 283 14.85 -40.21 -16.61
CA ASP A 283 15.94 -39.37 -17.09
C ASP A 283 16.30 -38.25 -16.10
N PHE A 284 16.03 -38.44 -14.81
CA PHE A 284 16.41 -37.52 -13.75
C PHE A 284 16.86 -38.25 -12.48
N GLU A 285 17.62 -37.57 -11.63
CA GLU A 285 17.96 -38.01 -10.27
C GLU A 285 17.74 -36.88 -9.25
N LEU A 286 17.28 -37.24 -8.06
CA LEU A 286 17.19 -36.36 -6.90
C LEU A 286 18.42 -36.56 -6.01
N VAL A 287 19.33 -35.59 -5.99
CA VAL A 287 20.45 -35.53 -5.05
C VAL A 287 19.98 -34.92 -3.74
N VAL A 288 20.29 -35.56 -2.61
CA VAL A 288 19.80 -35.17 -1.28
C VAL A 288 20.98 -35.01 -0.32
N THR A 289 21.11 -33.82 0.28
CA THR A 289 22.04 -33.64 1.41
C THR A 289 21.44 -34.27 2.66
N GLY A 290 21.88 -35.45 3.04
CA GLY A 290 21.35 -36.18 4.19
C GLY A 290 21.65 -37.66 4.10
N GLU A 291 21.36 -38.36 5.18
CA GLU A 291 21.46 -39.83 5.25
C GLU A 291 20.23 -40.48 4.62
N ALA A 292 20.43 -41.67 4.05
CA ALA A 292 19.32 -42.46 3.52
C ALA A 292 18.38 -42.89 4.66
N LEU A 293 17.06 -42.73 4.46
CA LEU A 293 16.08 -43.26 5.42
C LEU A 293 16.11 -44.80 5.38
N PRO A 294 16.27 -45.50 6.51
CA PRO A 294 16.53 -46.95 6.55
C PRO A 294 15.50 -47.85 5.86
N GLU A 295 14.26 -47.39 5.65
CA GLU A 295 13.16 -48.24 5.19
C GLU A 295 12.71 -48.02 3.73
N LYS A 296 13.16 -46.97 3.02
CA LYS A 296 12.82 -46.76 1.59
C LYS A 296 13.86 -45.89 0.89
N ALA A 297 14.90 -46.52 0.33
CA ALA A 297 15.72 -45.84 -0.67
C ALA A 297 14.92 -45.75 -1.97
N ASP A 298 14.42 -44.55 -2.30
CA ASP A 298 13.75 -44.33 -3.58
C ASP A 298 14.75 -44.50 -4.73
N ALA A 299 14.38 -45.25 -5.78
CA ALA A 299 15.25 -45.52 -6.93
C ALA A 299 15.71 -44.25 -7.67
N PHE A 300 14.99 -43.14 -7.51
CA PHE A 300 15.30 -41.84 -8.09
C PHE A 300 16.18 -40.96 -7.19
N ALA A 301 16.52 -41.39 -5.97
CA ALA A 301 17.20 -40.55 -4.98
C ALA A 301 18.64 -41.03 -4.69
N ARG A 302 19.59 -40.08 -4.70
CA ARG A 302 20.98 -40.27 -4.27
C ARG A 302 21.25 -39.42 -3.04
N TYR A 303 21.51 -40.10 -1.92
CA TYR A 303 21.89 -39.47 -0.66
C TYR A 303 23.41 -39.28 -0.62
N ILE A 304 23.86 -38.04 -0.44
CA ILE A 304 25.29 -37.68 -0.46
C ILE A 304 25.84 -37.36 0.93
N GLY A 305 25.04 -37.55 1.99
CA GLY A 305 25.39 -37.14 3.34
C GLY A 305 25.37 -35.63 3.52
N TRP A 306 25.69 -35.18 4.73
CA TRP A 306 25.77 -33.76 5.06
C TRP A 306 26.99 -33.10 4.39
N GLN A 307 26.80 -31.90 3.84
CA GLN A 307 27.86 -31.16 3.15
C GLN A 307 28.33 -29.96 3.97
N SER A 308 29.64 -29.69 3.94
CA SER A 308 30.21 -28.50 4.58
C SER A 308 29.84 -27.22 3.81
N GLN A 309 30.05 -26.05 4.41
CA GLN A 309 29.84 -24.76 3.71
C GLN A 309 30.79 -24.55 2.52
N THR A 310 31.89 -25.31 2.48
CA THR A 310 32.88 -25.31 1.40
C THR A 310 32.48 -26.26 0.27
N ASP A 311 31.91 -27.42 0.60
CA ASP A 311 31.57 -28.46 -0.38
C ASP A 311 30.17 -28.28 -0.99
N LEU A 312 29.22 -27.70 -0.24
CA LEU A 312 27.86 -27.49 -0.72
C LEU A 312 27.80 -26.64 -2.02
N PRO A 313 28.54 -25.52 -2.17
CA PRO A 313 28.58 -24.77 -3.41
C PRO A 313 29.00 -25.60 -4.63
N VAL A 314 29.90 -26.57 -4.45
CA VAL A 314 30.35 -27.49 -5.51
C VAL A 314 29.20 -28.40 -5.97
N TRP A 315 28.41 -28.92 -5.03
CA TRP A 315 27.22 -29.71 -5.35
C TRP A 315 26.12 -28.89 -6.00
N ILE A 316 25.83 -27.69 -5.48
CA ILE A 316 24.86 -26.77 -6.08
C ILE A 316 25.27 -26.45 -7.52
N ALA A 317 26.54 -26.12 -7.75
CA ALA A 317 27.05 -25.85 -9.09
C ALA A 317 27.07 -27.09 -9.99
N GLY A 318 27.11 -28.29 -9.42
CA GLY A 318 27.11 -29.55 -10.16
C GLY A 318 25.74 -29.94 -10.72
N VAL A 319 24.64 -29.54 -10.09
CA VAL A 319 23.29 -29.99 -10.50
C VAL A 319 22.62 -29.05 -11.51
N ASP A 320 21.48 -29.48 -12.06
CA ASP A 320 20.75 -28.74 -13.09
C ASP A 320 19.62 -27.89 -12.52
N VAL A 321 19.00 -28.32 -11.42
CA VAL A 321 17.85 -27.67 -10.78
C VAL A 321 17.99 -27.74 -9.26
N ILE A 322 17.64 -26.68 -8.55
CA ILE A 322 17.53 -26.66 -7.08
C ILE A 322 16.07 -26.64 -6.67
N ALA A 323 15.66 -27.55 -5.78
CA ALA A 323 14.32 -27.58 -5.21
C ALA A 323 14.33 -27.05 -3.77
N VAL A 324 13.46 -26.07 -3.48
CA VAL A 324 13.26 -25.49 -2.14
C VAL A 324 11.80 -25.66 -1.73
N PRO A 325 11.39 -26.87 -1.29
CA PRO A 325 9.99 -27.26 -1.19
C PRO A 325 9.34 -26.88 0.16
N ALA A 326 9.74 -25.77 0.77
CA ALA A 326 9.33 -25.41 2.13
C ALA A 326 7.80 -25.35 2.31
N VAL A 327 7.30 -25.90 3.42
CA VAL A 327 5.86 -25.95 3.76
C VAL A 327 5.48 -25.04 4.93
N ALA A 328 6.45 -24.39 5.55
CA ALA A 328 6.26 -23.35 6.57
C ALA A 328 6.99 -22.07 6.17
N GLN A 329 6.70 -20.95 6.84
CA GLN A 329 7.35 -19.66 6.56
C GLN A 329 8.87 -19.79 6.55
N GLU A 330 9.44 -19.49 5.38
CA GLU A 330 10.87 -19.39 5.15
C GLU A 330 11.23 -17.90 5.10
N ALA A 331 12.24 -17.47 5.86
CA ALA A 331 12.51 -16.04 6.02
C ALA A 331 13.15 -15.43 4.76
N LEU A 332 14.13 -16.14 4.20
CA LEU A 332 14.83 -15.75 2.97
C LEU A 332 14.92 -16.90 1.96
N GLY A 333 15.17 -18.13 2.46
CA GLY A 333 15.49 -19.27 1.62
C GLY A 333 16.93 -19.20 1.10
N ARG A 334 17.91 -19.31 2.01
CA ARG A 334 19.34 -19.19 1.67
C ARG A 334 19.74 -20.10 0.50
N THR A 335 19.31 -21.35 0.50
CA THR A 335 19.58 -22.30 -0.59
C THR A 335 19.15 -21.78 -1.97
N ALA A 336 18.06 -21.01 -2.05
CA ALA A 336 17.63 -20.40 -3.31
C ALA A 336 18.60 -19.30 -3.78
N VAL A 337 19.16 -18.52 -2.86
CA VAL A 337 20.17 -17.50 -3.19
C VAL A 337 21.51 -18.15 -3.53
N GLU A 338 21.90 -19.24 -2.85
CA GLU A 338 23.11 -20.02 -3.17
C GLU A 338 22.99 -20.66 -4.56
N ALA A 339 21.80 -21.13 -4.94
CA ALA A 339 21.49 -21.57 -6.30
C ALA A 339 21.66 -20.45 -7.34
N MET A 340 21.12 -19.27 -7.05
CA MET A 340 21.30 -18.08 -7.89
C MET A 340 22.77 -17.73 -8.05
N ALA A 341 23.54 -17.75 -6.96
CA ALA A 341 24.97 -17.50 -6.97
C ALA A 341 25.71 -18.50 -7.87
N ALA A 342 25.31 -19.76 -7.85
CA ALA A 342 25.84 -20.81 -8.72
C ALA A 342 25.21 -20.83 -10.14
N GLY A 343 24.38 -19.86 -10.49
CA GLY A 343 23.72 -19.76 -11.80
C GLY A 343 22.76 -20.92 -12.10
N ARG A 344 22.12 -21.49 -11.07
CA ARG A 344 21.16 -22.60 -11.21
C ARG A 344 19.72 -22.14 -11.02
N PRO A 345 18.78 -22.65 -11.85
CA PRO A 345 17.37 -22.35 -11.69
C PRO A 345 16.83 -22.98 -10.40
N VAL A 346 15.90 -22.27 -9.76
CA VAL A 346 15.25 -22.69 -8.52
C VAL A 346 13.79 -23.01 -8.78
N VAL A 347 13.30 -24.12 -8.23
CA VAL A 347 11.86 -24.37 -8.03
C VAL A 347 11.56 -24.25 -6.55
N ALA A 348 10.78 -23.24 -6.17
CA ALA A 348 10.53 -22.91 -4.76
C ALA A 348 9.04 -22.79 -4.44
N SER A 349 8.70 -23.07 -3.19
CA SER A 349 7.34 -22.88 -2.67
C SER A 349 6.97 -21.39 -2.68
N ARG A 350 5.73 -21.06 -3.08
CA ARG A 350 5.21 -19.67 -3.02
C ARG A 350 4.83 -19.27 -1.59
N LEU A 351 5.79 -19.34 -0.67
CA LEU A 351 5.57 -19.16 0.76
C LEU A 351 6.67 -18.31 1.41
N GLY A 352 6.27 -17.43 2.33
CA GLY A 352 7.18 -16.59 3.11
C GLY A 352 8.02 -15.64 2.24
N GLY A 353 9.33 -15.59 2.47
CA GLY A 353 10.28 -14.77 1.72
C GLY A 353 10.67 -15.34 0.35
N LEU A 354 10.31 -16.59 0.02
CA LEU A 354 10.68 -17.21 -1.26
C LEU A 354 10.14 -16.46 -2.49
N PRO A 355 8.90 -15.92 -2.52
CA PRO A 355 8.42 -15.09 -3.63
C PRO A 355 9.14 -13.74 -3.80
N TYR A 356 9.82 -13.27 -2.75
CA TYR A 356 10.67 -12.08 -2.83
C TYR A 356 12.06 -12.45 -3.38
N THR A 357 12.57 -13.62 -2.99
CA THR A 357 13.86 -14.13 -3.45
C THR A 357 13.80 -14.56 -4.92
N VAL A 358 12.85 -15.44 -5.26
CA VAL A 358 12.68 -16.06 -6.59
C VAL A 358 11.59 -15.33 -7.38
N LEU A 359 11.98 -14.68 -8.47
CA LEU A 359 11.05 -14.03 -9.40
C LEU A 359 10.49 -15.07 -10.39
N ASP A 360 9.21 -15.39 -10.24
CA ASP A 360 8.52 -16.44 -10.99
C ASP A 360 8.60 -16.22 -12.52
N GLY A 361 9.08 -17.23 -13.24
CA GLY A 361 9.30 -17.19 -14.70
C GLY A 361 10.53 -16.39 -15.15
N ALA A 362 11.22 -15.71 -14.23
CA ALA A 362 12.38 -14.87 -14.52
C ALA A 362 13.69 -15.44 -13.96
N THR A 363 13.74 -15.81 -12.68
CA THR A 363 14.95 -16.39 -12.03
C THR A 363 14.73 -17.80 -11.50
N GLY A 364 13.51 -18.32 -11.63
CA GLY A 364 13.08 -19.62 -11.15
C GLY A 364 11.57 -19.79 -11.34
N LEU A 365 11.01 -20.87 -10.80
CA LEU A 365 9.58 -21.16 -10.85
C LEU A 365 9.02 -21.29 -9.43
N LEU A 366 7.85 -20.71 -9.21
CA LEU A 366 7.11 -20.84 -7.95
C LEU A 366 5.95 -21.83 -8.09
N TYR A 367 5.80 -22.72 -7.10
CA TYR A 367 4.69 -23.68 -7.02
C TYR A 367 3.84 -23.45 -5.77
N THR A 368 2.64 -24.01 -5.79
CA THR A 368 1.67 -23.94 -4.70
C THR A 368 2.17 -24.71 -3.47
N PRO A 369 2.32 -24.07 -2.28
CA PRO A 369 2.90 -24.73 -1.11
C PRO A 369 2.19 -26.04 -0.74
N GLY A 370 2.98 -27.11 -0.54
CA GLY A 370 2.46 -28.45 -0.22
C GLY A 370 1.88 -29.25 -1.39
N ASP A 371 1.72 -28.65 -2.58
CA ASP A 371 1.20 -29.34 -3.76
C ASP A 371 2.32 -30.05 -4.54
N ALA A 372 2.46 -31.35 -4.27
CA ALA A 372 3.42 -32.20 -4.97
C ALA A 372 3.11 -32.35 -6.48
N THR A 373 1.87 -32.14 -6.93
CA THR A 373 1.52 -32.20 -8.36
C THR A 373 2.00 -30.94 -9.09
N ASP A 374 1.75 -29.77 -8.52
CA ASP A 374 2.25 -28.50 -9.08
C ASP A 374 3.78 -28.47 -9.04
N LEU A 375 4.42 -28.92 -7.94
CA LEU A 375 5.87 -29.08 -7.88
C LEU A 375 6.40 -29.99 -9.00
N ALA A 376 5.79 -31.16 -9.20
CA ALA A 376 6.16 -32.06 -10.30
C ALA A 376 6.01 -31.38 -11.66
N ALA A 377 4.94 -30.60 -11.89
CA ALA A 377 4.74 -29.88 -13.14
C ALA A 377 5.82 -28.81 -13.39
N LYS A 378 6.23 -28.06 -12.35
CA LYS A 378 7.34 -27.09 -12.47
C LYS A 378 8.68 -27.77 -12.71
N LEU A 379 8.93 -28.89 -12.05
CA LEU A 379 10.12 -29.71 -12.30
C LEU A 379 10.12 -30.22 -13.74
N THR A 380 9.01 -30.76 -14.25
CA THR A 380 8.89 -31.21 -15.66
C THR A 380 9.27 -30.12 -16.65
N GLN A 381 8.79 -28.88 -16.48
CA GLN A 381 9.18 -27.76 -17.36
C GLN A 381 10.70 -27.58 -17.41
N LEU A 382 11.36 -27.64 -16.25
CA LEU A 382 12.81 -27.53 -16.20
C LEU A 382 13.51 -28.81 -16.66
N LEU A 383 12.94 -29.99 -16.53
CA LEU A 383 13.53 -31.24 -17.05
C LEU A 383 13.54 -31.22 -18.59
N ASP A 384 12.45 -30.75 -19.20
CA ASP A 384 12.23 -30.78 -20.66
C ASP A 384 12.93 -29.66 -21.42
N ASP A 385 13.18 -28.51 -20.77
CA ASP A 385 13.69 -27.32 -21.45
C ASP A 385 15.07 -26.87 -20.90
N PRO A 386 16.19 -27.34 -21.49
CA PRO A 386 17.53 -26.93 -21.08
C PRO A 386 17.79 -25.44 -21.30
N ASP A 387 17.17 -24.81 -22.31
CA ASP A 387 17.34 -23.39 -22.60
C ASP A 387 16.65 -22.54 -21.53
N LEU A 388 15.48 -22.96 -21.07
CA LEU A 388 14.80 -22.37 -19.93
C LEU A 388 15.66 -22.47 -18.66
N ARG A 389 16.27 -23.64 -18.38
CA ARG A 389 17.19 -23.81 -17.24
C ARG A 389 18.33 -22.79 -17.31
N ALA A 390 19.00 -22.68 -18.47
CA ALA A 390 20.11 -21.77 -18.68
C ALA A 390 19.70 -20.29 -18.54
N ARG A 391 18.54 -19.91 -19.10
CA ARG A 391 18.00 -18.55 -19.02
C ARG A 391 17.67 -18.15 -17.58
N LEU A 392 16.94 -18.98 -16.86
CA LEU A 392 16.55 -18.73 -15.47
C LEU A 392 17.78 -18.71 -14.54
N GLY A 393 18.72 -19.64 -14.73
CA GLY A 393 19.97 -19.69 -13.98
C GLY A 393 20.84 -18.45 -14.19
N THR A 394 21.00 -18.00 -15.44
CA THR A 394 21.76 -16.77 -15.76
C THR A 394 21.10 -15.52 -15.17
N ALA A 395 19.77 -15.42 -15.25
CA ALA A 395 19.03 -14.32 -14.64
C ALA A 395 19.14 -14.34 -13.10
N GLY A 396 19.09 -15.53 -12.49
CA GLY A 396 19.36 -15.74 -11.07
C GLY A 396 20.76 -15.25 -10.67
N ARG A 397 21.78 -15.60 -11.46
CA ARG A 397 23.17 -15.14 -11.23
C ARG A 397 23.30 -13.62 -11.24
N ARG A 398 22.71 -12.94 -12.23
CA ARG A 398 22.71 -11.47 -12.27
C ARG A 398 22.03 -10.88 -11.03
N ARG A 399 20.88 -11.42 -10.65
CA ARG A 399 20.16 -11.01 -9.45
C ARG A 399 20.99 -11.21 -8.18
N PHE A 400 21.76 -12.30 -8.08
CA PHE A 400 22.71 -12.53 -6.99
C PHE A 400 23.75 -11.41 -6.89
N GLU A 401 24.40 -11.09 -8.01
CA GLU A 401 25.42 -10.04 -8.09
C GLU A 401 24.86 -8.65 -7.76
N GLU A 402 23.61 -8.36 -8.16
CA GLU A 402 22.96 -7.06 -7.96
C GLU A 402 22.39 -6.85 -6.54
N HIS A 403 22.08 -7.92 -5.79
CA HIS A 403 21.30 -7.79 -4.56
C HIS A 403 21.75 -8.64 -3.37
N TYR A 404 22.58 -9.66 -3.57
CA TYR A 404 22.87 -10.67 -2.54
C TYR A 404 24.36 -10.87 -2.25
N ALA A 405 25.26 -10.41 -3.12
CA ALA A 405 26.69 -10.40 -2.80
C ALA A 405 26.98 -9.45 -1.63
N TRP A 406 27.74 -9.89 -0.63
CA TRP A 406 28.03 -9.07 0.55
C TRP A 406 28.55 -7.66 0.26
N PRO A 407 29.51 -7.44 -0.66
CA PRO A 407 29.96 -6.09 -0.99
C PRO A 407 28.81 -5.16 -1.39
N VAL A 408 27.86 -5.67 -2.19
CA VAL A 408 26.69 -4.93 -2.64
C VAL A 408 25.71 -4.66 -1.50
N VAL A 409 25.47 -5.65 -0.63
CA VAL A 409 24.62 -5.48 0.57
C VAL A 409 25.20 -4.42 1.51
N ILE A 410 26.52 -4.43 1.74
CA ILE A 410 27.20 -3.44 2.57
C ILE A 410 27.07 -2.05 1.96
N ASP A 411 27.43 -1.88 0.68
CA ASP A 411 27.44 -0.56 0.03
C ASP A 411 26.03 0.02 -0.13
N THR A 412 25.04 -0.81 -0.42
CA THR A 412 23.65 -0.37 -0.64
C THR A 412 22.93 -0.05 0.67
N HIS A 413 23.18 -0.82 1.73
CA HIS A 413 22.37 -0.76 2.95
C HIS A 413 23.12 -0.31 4.19
N TYR A 414 24.29 -0.88 4.47
CA TYR A 414 25.02 -0.59 5.71
C TYR A 414 25.82 0.70 5.63
N ARG A 415 26.44 1.01 4.48
CA ARG A 415 27.24 2.22 4.30
C ARG A 415 26.42 3.51 4.48
N PRO A 416 25.20 3.64 3.93
CA PRO A 416 24.36 4.82 4.17
C PRO A 416 23.81 4.89 5.60
N LEU A 417 23.71 3.75 6.30
CA LEU A 417 23.23 3.69 7.68
C LEU A 417 24.30 4.07 8.70
N LEU A 418 25.53 3.58 8.51
CA LEU A 418 26.62 3.67 9.49
C LEU A 418 27.53 4.91 9.29
N GLY A 419 27.08 5.94 8.56
CA GLY A 419 27.82 7.20 8.38
C GLY A 419 28.09 7.96 9.69
N PRO A 420 28.91 9.05 9.67
CA PRO A 420 29.31 9.77 10.88
C PRO A 420 28.09 10.25 11.68
N ALA A 421 28.03 9.79 12.94
CA ALA A 421 26.89 9.97 13.82
C ALA A 421 26.62 11.46 14.10
N HIS A 422 25.50 11.99 13.60
CA HIS A 422 24.87 13.14 14.24
C HIS A 422 24.33 12.67 15.60
N LYS A 423 24.82 13.27 16.69
CA LYS A 423 24.29 13.04 18.04
C LYS A 423 22.77 13.28 18.03
N PRO A 424 21.92 12.27 18.29
CA PRO A 424 20.52 12.50 18.57
C PRO A 424 20.42 13.12 19.97
N ALA A 425 19.62 14.17 20.12
CA ALA A 425 19.30 14.72 21.42
C ALA A 425 18.60 13.65 22.28
N GLU A 426 19.17 13.30 23.43
CA GLU A 426 18.53 12.46 24.44
C GLU A 426 17.27 13.17 24.97
N ARG A 427 16.12 12.49 24.94
CA ARG A 427 14.97 12.85 25.79
C ARG A 427 14.69 11.70 26.76
N PRO A 428 14.71 11.93 28.09
CA PRO A 428 14.47 10.88 29.07
C PRO A 428 13.04 10.36 29.06
N VAL A 429 12.90 9.06 29.33
CA VAL A 429 11.66 8.26 29.34
C VAL A 429 10.65 8.68 30.46
N ALA A 430 10.99 9.64 31.32
CA ALA A 430 10.18 10.01 32.48
C ALA A 430 9.08 11.07 32.23
N GLU A 431 9.04 11.72 31.06
CA GLU A 431 8.07 12.80 30.78
C GLU A 431 6.84 12.36 29.98
N ILE A 432 6.63 11.06 29.75
CA ILE A 432 5.54 10.55 28.88
C ILE A 432 4.13 10.73 29.49
N ILE A 433 4.01 11.21 30.74
CA ILE A 433 2.71 11.51 31.39
C ILE A 433 2.60 12.98 31.84
N GLN A 434 3.31 13.91 31.20
CA GLN A 434 2.89 15.30 31.21
C GLN A 434 2.82 15.84 29.78
N PRO A 435 1.79 16.64 29.44
CA PRO A 435 1.66 17.20 28.10
C PRO A 435 2.88 18.08 27.86
N SER A 436 3.78 17.67 26.96
CA SER A 436 4.96 18.48 26.64
C SER A 436 4.51 19.81 26.05
N GLU A 437 4.94 20.91 26.64
CA GLU A 437 5.00 22.19 25.96
C GLU A 437 5.79 22.04 24.64
N SER A 438 5.35 22.83 23.67
CA SER A 438 5.68 22.82 22.25
C SER A 438 7.13 22.44 21.92
N PRO A 439 7.38 21.46 21.02
CA PRO A 439 8.72 21.16 20.53
C PRO A 439 9.21 22.27 19.59
N SER A 440 10.41 22.81 19.84
CA SER A 440 11.09 23.73 18.93
C SER A 440 11.60 22.99 17.69
N THR A 441 10.94 23.29 16.57
CA THR A 441 11.53 23.67 15.26
C THR A 441 12.74 22.86 14.77
N ASP A 442 12.49 21.66 14.25
CA ASP A 442 13.06 21.22 12.96
C ASP A 442 12.38 19.91 12.48
N SER A 443 11.04 19.90 12.58
CA SER A 443 10.18 18.86 12.01
C SER A 443 9.34 19.50 10.90
N ALA A 444 9.20 18.81 9.77
CA ALA A 444 8.21 19.24 8.78
C ALA A 444 6.85 19.45 9.49
N PRO A 445 6.14 20.56 9.24
CA PRO A 445 4.89 20.84 9.92
C PRO A 445 3.88 19.71 9.70
N LEU A 446 3.13 19.37 10.75
CA LEU A 446 2.02 18.40 10.64
C LEU A 446 1.02 18.92 9.60
N PRO A 447 0.51 18.04 8.73
CA PRO A 447 -0.39 18.44 7.66
C PRO A 447 -1.72 18.94 8.22
N LYS A 448 -2.34 19.89 7.53
CA LYS A 448 -3.62 20.45 7.95
C LYS A 448 -4.68 19.36 7.99
N ILE A 449 -5.28 19.16 9.16
CA ILE A 449 -6.31 18.16 9.39
C ILE A 449 -7.70 18.79 9.46
N GLY A 450 -8.67 18.16 8.82
CA GLY A 450 -10.09 18.51 8.87
C GLY A 450 -10.88 17.40 9.55
N CYS A 451 -11.76 17.76 10.47
CA CYS A 451 -12.54 16.79 11.25
C CYS A 451 -14.00 16.79 10.78
N VAL A 452 -14.54 15.60 10.54
CA VAL A 452 -15.93 15.42 10.07
C VAL A 452 -16.73 14.54 11.02
N LEU A 453 -17.92 15.02 11.39
CA LEU A 453 -18.92 14.29 12.17
C LEU A 453 -20.24 14.26 11.39
N ALA A 454 -20.92 13.12 11.39
CA ALA A 454 -22.30 13.02 10.90
C ALA A 454 -23.24 12.68 12.06
N VAL A 455 -24.39 13.36 12.12
CA VAL A 455 -25.38 13.16 13.19
C VAL A 455 -26.80 13.02 12.66
N ARG A 456 -27.59 12.18 13.32
CA ARG A 456 -29.04 12.13 13.18
C ARG A 456 -29.69 11.67 14.48
N GLU A 457 -30.62 12.45 15.01
CA GLU A 457 -31.44 12.13 16.20
C GLU A 457 -30.65 11.73 17.46
N ARG A 458 -29.37 12.12 17.55
CA ARG A 458 -28.50 11.86 18.69
C ARG A 458 -28.79 12.80 19.88
N PRO A 459 -28.65 12.33 21.13
CA PRO A 459 -28.72 13.19 22.31
C PRO A 459 -27.74 14.37 22.25
N ALA A 460 -28.25 15.59 22.46
CA ALA A 460 -27.42 16.81 22.39
C ALA A 460 -26.32 16.81 23.46
N ASP A 461 -26.59 16.27 24.65
CA ASP A 461 -25.61 16.11 25.73
C ASP A 461 -24.44 15.19 25.32
N GLN A 462 -24.70 14.16 24.51
CA GLN A 462 -23.70 13.23 24.04
C GLN A 462 -22.77 13.88 23.00
N ILE A 463 -23.36 14.64 22.07
CA ILE A 463 -22.59 15.42 21.10
C ILE A 463 -21.76 16.49 21.81
N GLU A 464 -22.33 17.17 22.80
CA GLU A 464 -21.61 18.18 23.57
C GLU A 464 -20.33 17.62 24.20
N ARG A 465 -20.41 16.45 24.86
CA ARG A 465 -19.23 15.78 25.42
C ARG A 465 -18.18 15.45 24.35
N THR A 466 -18.60 14.98 23.18
CA THR A 466 -17.70 14.75 22.04
C THR A 466 -17.00 16.04 21.60
N LEU A 467 -17.76 17.11 21.33
CA LEU A 467 -17.22 18.40 20.89
C LEU A 467 -16.28 19.03 21.93
N GLN A 468 -16.52 18.81 23.22
CA GLN A 468 -15.62 19.23 24.30
C GLN A 468 -14.23 18.59 24.16
N THR A 469 -14.13 17.29 23.84
CA THR A 469 -12.84 16.61 23.70
C THR A 469 -12.00 17.10 22.52
N TYR A 470 -12.64 17.68 21.50
CA TYR A 470 -11.96 18.33 20.38
C TYR A 470 -11.27 19.65 20.78
N ARG A 471 -11.68 20.29 21.88
CA ARG A 471 -10.96 21.44 22.44
C ARG A 471 -9.70 21.03 23.18
N TRP A 472 -9.67 19.83 23.72
CA TRP A 472 -8.54 19.31 24.49
C TRP A 472 -7.40 18.76 23.62
N GLN A 473 -7.54 18.84 22.29
CA GLN A 473 -6.53 18.32 21.38
C GLN A 473 -5.26 19.17 21.39
N THR A 474 -4.10 18.53 21.50
CA THR A 474 -2.78 19.16 21.46
C THR A 474 -2.45 19.70 20.07
N TYR A 475 -3.09 19.16 19.04
CA TYR A 475 -3.08 19.65 17.67
C TYR A 475 -4.49 20.01 17.24
N GLN A 476 -4.72 21.29 16.96
CA GLN A 476 -6.05 21.79 16.62
C GLN A 476 -6.33 21.58 15.12
N PRO A 477 -7.53 21.10 14.75
CA PRO A 477 -7.88 20.92 13.36
C PRO A 477 -8.08 22.27 12.68
N SER A 478 -7.65 22.33 11.43
CA SER A 478 -7.76 23.50 10.54
C SER A 478 -9.20 23.74 10.09
N ASP A 479 -10.05 22.72 10.15
CA ASP A 479 -11.46 22.83 9.83
C ASP A 479 -12.28 21.75 10.55
N ARG A 480 -13.55 22.04 10.80
CA ARG A 480 -14.46 21.20 11.59
C ARG A 480 -15.87 21.29 11.02
N VAL A 481 -16.39 20.16 10.55
CA VAL A 481 -17.72 20.06 9.95
C VAL A 481 -18.54 19.04 10.71
N LEU A 482 -19.71 19.46 11.18
CA LEU A 482 -20.75 18.57 11.69
C LEU A 482 -21.93 18.66 10.73
N LEU A 483 -22.30 17.51 10.15
CA LEU A 483 -23.39 17.41 9.19
C LEU A 483 -24.58 16.63 9.77
N ASP A 484 -25.71 17.31 9.85
CA ASP A 484 -26.99 16.79 10.31
C ASP A 484 -27.84 16.33 9.11
N PHE A 485 -28.09 15.03 9.00
CA PHE A 485 -28.74 14.44 7.82
C PHE A 485 -30.23 14.10 8.06
N GLY A 486 -30.94 15.01 8.73
CA GLY A 486 -32.39 14.92 8.90
C GLY A 486 -32.85 14.62 10.33
N SER A 487 -32.28 15.33 11.31
CA SER A 487 -32.81 15.37 12.68
C SER A 487 -34.04 16.28 12.81
N SER A 488 -34.85 16.03 13.83
CA SER A 488 -36.01 16.80 14.20
C SER A 488 -35.64 18.27 14.46
N PRO A 489 -36.56 19.23 14.22
CA PRO A 489 -36.26 20.66 14.38
C PRO A 489 -35.67 21.02 15.75
N MET A 490 -36.15 20.38 16.82
CA MET A 490 -35.63 20.57 18.17
C MET A 490 -34.18 20.10 18.32
N ARG A 491 -33.83 18.94 17.75
CA ARG A 491 -32.45 18.41 17.74
C ARG A 491 -31.53 19.26 16.88
N ALA A 492 -31.96 19.60 15.66
CA ALA A 492 -31.21 20.44 14.73
C ALA A 492 -30.87 21.80 15.34
N ALA A 493 -31.83 22.42 16.07
CA ALA A 493 -31.58 23.66 16.80
C ALA A 493 -30.50 23.51 17.88
N ALA A 494 -30.55 22.42 18.67
CA ALA A 494 -29.56 22.13 19.69
C ALA A 494 -28.16 21.88 19.10
N TYR A 495 -28.06 21.19 17.96
CA TYR A 495 -26.78 20.95 17.29
C TYR A 495 -26.17 22.24 16.73
N ARG A 496 -27.01 23.13 16.21
CA ARG A 496 -26.59 24.44 15.71
C ARG A 496 -26.02 25.31 16.83
N ASP A 497 -26.70 25.35 17.98
CA ASP A 497 -26.18 26.02 19.17
C ASP A 497 -24.84 25.43 19.61
N LEU A 498 -24.74 24.10 19.72
CA LEU A 498 -23.51 23.41 20.07
C LEU A 498 -22.37 23.74 19.09
N CYS A 499 -22.63 23.70 17.79
CA CYS A 499 -21.63 24.02 16.79
C CYS A 499 -21.14 25.47 16.93
N GLY A 500 -22.05 26.43 17.15
CA GLY A 500 -21.68 27.81 17.44
C GLY A 500 -20.82 27.94 18.70
N ARG A 501 -21.21 27.28 19.79
CA ARG A 501 -20.46 27.30 21.07
C ARG A 501 -19.07 26.68 20.97
N TYR A 502 -18.88 25.63 20.17
CA TYR A 502 -17.63 24.88 20.06
C TYR A 502 -16.80 25.20 18.81
N GLY A 503 -17.25 26.12 17.95
CA GLY A 503 -16.51 26.55 16.75
C GLY A 503 -16.52 25.52 15.62
N TRP A 504 -17.65 24.85 15.41
CA TRP A 504 -17.87 23.90 14.32
C TRP A 504 -18.78 24.53 13.25
N ARG A 505 -18.57 24.16 11.99
CA ARG A 505 -19.53 24.49 10.92
C ARG A 505 -20.67 23.47 10.96
N TYR A 506 -21.87 23.99 11.20
CA TYR A 506 -23.10 23.20 11.14
C TYR A 506 -23.64 23.19 9.72
N LEU A 507 -23.75 21.99 9.16
CA LEU A 507 -24.38 21.73 7.86
C LEU A 507 -25.60 20.85 8.08
N SER A 508 -26.64 21.04 7.28
CA SER A 508 -27.82 20.16 7.30
C SER A 508 -28.30 19.83 5.90
N THR A 509 -28.83 18.62 5.72
CA THR A 509 -29.56 18.25 4.49
C THR A 509 -31.07 18.26 4.75
N ASP A 510 -31.86 18.27 3.69
CA ASP A 510 -33.30 18.03 3.81
C ASP A 510 -33.59 16.63 4.41
N PRO A 511 -34.70 16.47 5.16
CA PRO A 511 -35.11 15.17 5.68
C PRO A 511 -35.32 14.18 4.53
N VAL A 512 -34.53 13.11 4.50
CA VAL A 512 -34.60 12.10 3.44
C VAL A 512 -35.75 11.11 3.71
N PRO A 513 -36.66 10.85 2.75
CA PRO A 513 -37.65 9.80 2.89
C PRO A 513 -36.97 8.41 2.84
N ALA A 514 -37.00 7.70 3.98
CA ALA A 514 -36.73 6.26 4.18
C ALA A 514 -35.49 5.62 3.52
N ARG A 515 -34.71 4.92 4.38
CA ARG A 515 -33.47 4.15 4.13
C ARG A 515 -32.18 4.99 4.21
N TRP A 516 -31.78 5.19 5.47
CA TRP A 516 -30.49 5.63 6.01
C TRP A 516 -29.27 5.57 5.09
N ASN A 517 -28.49 6.66 4.97
CA ASN A 517 -27.14 6.62 4.36
C ASN A 517 -26.11 7.58 5.00
N SER A 518 -25.59 7.24 6.20
CA SER A 518 -24.43 7.92 6.82
C SER A 518 -23.27 8.14 5.83
N SER A 519 -23.10 7.24 4.84
CA SER A 519 -22.20 7.39 3.70
C SER A 519 -22.33 8.74 2.98
N THR A 520 -23.56 9.15 2.63
CA THR A 520 -23.83 10.43 1.96
C THR A 520 -23.47 11.59 2.87
N ALA A 521 -23.86 11.49 4.15
CA ALA A 521 -23.59 12.52 5.13
C ALA A 521 -22.07 12.74 5.30
N TYR A 522 -21.29 11.67 5.45
CA TYR A 522 -19.84 11.76 5.56
C TYR A 522 -19.18 12.26 4.28
N ASN A 523 -19.59 11.78 3.10
CA ASN A 523 -19.01 12.29 1.86
C ASN A 523 -19.29 13.79 1.65
N LEU A 524 -20.50 14.26 1.99
CA LEU A 524 -20.84 15.69 1.95
C LEU A 524 -20.04 16.50 2.98
N ALA A 525 -19.82 15.94 4.18
CA ALA A 525 -19.02 16.59 5.21
C ALA A 525 -17.55 16.72 4.80
N VAL A 526 -16.95 15.69 4.19
CA VAL A 526 -15.58 15.73 3.65
C VAL A 526 -15.49 16.73 2.50
N ALA A 527 -16.45 16.72 1.58
CA ALA A 527 -16.51 17.66 0.46
C ALA A 527 -16.69 19.11 0.90
N ALA A 528 -17.22 19.35 2.11
CA ALA A 528 -17.38 20.69 2.65
C ALA A 528 -16.14 21.23 3.35
N LEU A 529 -15.12 20.40 3.64
CA LEU A 529 -13.87 20.84 4.27
C LEU A 529 -13.14 21.88 3.41
N ASN A 530 -12.36 22.76 4.04
CA ASN A 530 -11.54 23.75 3.36
C ASN A 530 -10.50 23.08 2.44
N ASP A 531 -10.25 23.68 1.26
CA ASP A 531 -9.33 23.14 0.25
C ASP A 531 -7.91 22.89 0.74
N ASP A 532 -7.47 23.61 1.78
CA ASP A 532 -6.15 23.47 2.38
C ASP A 532 -6.04 22.33 3.40
N VAL A 533 -7.12 21.57 3.64
CA VAL A 533 -7.09 20.34 4.43
C VAL A 533 -6.43 19.21 3.62
N GLU A 534 -5.34 18.67 4.16
CA GLU A 534 -4.59 17.57 3.55
C GLU A 534 -5.08 16.19 4.05
N VAL A 535 -5.49 16.11 5.31
CA VAL A 535 -5.88 14.87 5.99
C VAL A 535 -7.29 15.02 6.55
N VAL A 536 -8.17 14.05 6.27
CA VAL A 536 -9.48 13.97 6.92
C VAL A 536 -9.41 13.04 8.12
N PHE A 537 -9.98 13.46 9.25
CA PHE A 537 -10.28 12.59 10.39
C PHE A 537 -11.80 12.44 10.51
N LYS A 538 -12.28 11.21 10.31
CA LYS A 538 -13.68 10.83 10.49
C LYS A 538 -13.83 10.19 11.86
N SER A 539 -14.70 10.76 12.70
CA SER A 539 -15.14 10.11 13.93
C SER A 539 -16.66 10.10 14.03
N ASP A 540 -17.21 9.20 14.83
CA ASP A 540 -18.63 9.26 15.18
C ASP A 540 -18.87 10.34 16.24
N ALA A 541 -20.08 10.89 16.28
CA ALA A 541 -20.43 12.02 17.13
C ALA A 541 -20.62 11.67 18.61
N ASP A 542 -20.49 10.39 18.95
CA ASP A 542 -20.57 9.80 20.29
C ASP A 542 -19.23 9.23 20.76
N VAL A 543 -18.13 9.61 20.11
CA VAL A 543 -16.76 9.22 20.48
C VAL A 543 -16.06 10.34 21.23
N LEU A 544 -15.50 10.02 22.39
CA LEU A 544 -14.64 10.91 23.18
C LEU A 544 -13.17 10.70 22.79
N LEU A 545 -12.44 11.80 22.60
CA LEU A 545 -11.05 11.81 22.16
C LEU A 545 -10.08 12.13 23.31
N SER A 546 -9.01 11.35 23.47
CA SER A 546 -7.86 11.79 24.27
C SER A 546 -7.07 12.92 23.57
N PRO A 547 -6.30 13.77 24.28
CA PRO A 547 -5.67 14.98 23.75
C PRO A 547 -4.76 14.82 22.51
N ASN A 548 -4.20 13.64 22.25
CA ASN A 548 -3.23 13.45 21.16
C ASN A 548 -3.80 12.83 19.88
N VAL A 549 -5.11 12.53 19.84
CA VAL A 549 -5.71 11.82 18.71
C VAL A 549 -5.49 12.56 17.40
N LEU A 550 -5.73 13.87 17.35
CA LEU A 550 -5.63 14.62 16.08
C LEU A 550 -4.18 14.80 15.60
N ALA A 551 -3.22 14.88 16.51
CA ALA A 551 -1.80 14.90 16.15
C ALA A 551 -1.38 13.56 15.52
N THR A 552 -1.84 12.45 16.10
CA THR A 552 -1.65 11.09 15.59
C THR A 552 -2.33 10.89 14.24
N ALA A 553 -3.57 11.36 14.10
CA ALA A 553 -4.33 11.31 12.86
C ALA A 553 -3.69 12.13 11.73
N ALA A 554 -3.22 13.35 12.01
CA ALA A 554 -2.53 14.18 11.03
C ALA A 554 -1.22 13.53 10.57
N ARG A 555 -0.46 12.94 11.51
CA ARG A 555 0.83 12.33 11.23
C ARG A 555 0.70 11.11 10.31
N PHE A 556 -0.13 10.15 10.67
CA PHE A 556 -0.24 8.89 9.93
C PHE A 556 -1.18 9.00 8.72
N GLY A 557 -2.26 9.78 8.86
CA GLY A 557 -3.25 9.99 7.81
C GLY A 557 -2.71 10.79 6.62
N ARG A 558 -1.48 11.33 6.68
CA ARG A 558 -0.81 11.97 5.54
C ARG A 558 -0.42 10.98 4.46
N THR A 559 -0.02 9.78 4.85
CA THR A 559 0.66 8.82 3.98
C THR A 559 -0.13 7.55 3.75
N ALA A 560 -1.10 7.25 4.61
CA ALA A 560 -1.88 6.02 4.54
C ALA A 560 -3.30 6.20 5.08
N PHE A 561 -4.14 5.20 4.83
CA PHE A 561 -5.40 5.04 5.55
C PHE A 561 -5.11 4.48 6.94
N CYS A 562 -5.58 5.16 7.99
CA CYS A 562 -5.32 4.79 9.38
C CYS A 562 -6.63 4.49 10.10
N GLN A 563 -6.75 3.31 10.67
CA GLN A 563 -7.90 2.85 11.43
C GLN A 563 -7.62 2.98 12.92
N PHE A 564 -8.52 3.57 13.71
CA PHE A 564 -8.34 3.72 15.14
C PHE A 564 -9.17 2.72 15.95
N GLN A 565 -8.55 2.15 16.98
CA GLN A 565 -9.23 1.31 17.97
C GLN A 565 -9.95 2.16 19.03
N TYR A 566 -11.08 1.68 19.55
CA TYR A 566 -11.82 2.38 20.61
C TYR A 566 -12.37 1.44 21.68
N ILE A 567 -12.74 2.01 22.83
CA ILE A 567 -13.34 1.26 23.93
C ILE A 567 -14.81 1.66 24.05
N THR A 568 -15.71 0.69 23.93
CA THR A 568 -17.15 0.94 24.08
C THR A 568 -17.53 1.03 25.55
N VAL A 569 -17.95 2.22 25.99
CA VAL A 569 -18.36 2.51 27.36
C VAL A 569 -19.88 2.75 27.45
N PRO A 570 -20.57 2.50 28.58
CA PRO A 570 -21.97 2.88 28.75
C PRO A 570 -22.22 4.36 28.46
N ARG A 571 -23.42 4.72 27.99
CA ARG A 571 -23.77 6.11 27.67
C ARG A 571 -23.50 7.09 28.82
N ASP A 572 -23.83 6.67 30.04
CA ASP A 572 -23.78 7.50 31.25
C ASP A 572 -22.39 7.49 31.91
N THR A 573 -21.37 7.00 31.18
CA THR A 573 -19.99 7.04 31.64
C THR A 573 -19.55 8.49 31.82
N PRO A 574 -19.13 8.91 33.03
CA PRO A 574 -18.61 10.25 33.25
C PRO A 574 -17.44 10.51 32.31
N CYS A 575 -17.45 11.67 31.64
CA CYS A 575 -16.30 12.10 30.87
C CYS A 575 -15.15 12.36 31.86
N PRO A 576 -13.98 11.71 31.70
CA PRO A 576 -12.82 12.00 32.54
C PRO A 576 -12.50 13.49 32.48
N ALA A 577 -12.26 14.11 33.63
CA ALA A 577 -11.82 15.51 33.66
C ALA A 577 -10.39 15.62 33.10
N ASN A 578 -9.61 14.54 33.20
CA ASN A 578 -8.29 14.43 32.63
C ASN A 578 -8.03 13.02 32.06
N PHE A 579 -8.08 12.91 30.73
CA PHE A 579 -7.73 11.66 30.02
C PHE A 579 -6.28 11.19 30.24
N ASN A 580 -5.40 12.04 30.77
CA ASN A 580 -4.02 11.69 31.12
C ASN A 580 -3.86 11.23 32.57
N ASP A 581 -4.92 11.24 33.39
CA ASP A 581 -4.86 10.72 34.76
C ASP A 581 -5.00 9.18 34.77
N PRO A 582 -3.94 8.43 35.11
CA PRO A 582 -3.99 6.97 35.13
C PRO A 582 -4.99 6.41 36.16
N THR A 583 -5.39 7.20 37.15
CA THR A 583 -6.34 6.83 38.21
C THR A 583 -7.78 6.89 37.69
N GLU A 584 -8.12 7.95 36.94
CA GLU A 584 -9.43 8.08 36.28
C GLU A 584 -9.60 6.99 35.22
N LEU A 585 -8.58 6.72 34.40
CA LEU A 585 -8.60 5.64 33.41
C LEU A 585 -8.73 4.24 34.05
N ARG A 586 -8.03 3.96 35.15
CA ARG A 586 -8.19 2.69 35.88
C ARG A 586 -9.59 2.56 36.48
N THR A 587 -10.15 3.65 36.98
CA THR A 587 -11.52 3.68 37.53
C THR A 587 -12.54 3.41 36.44
N LEU A 588 -12.38 4.05 35.28
CA LEU A 588 -13.17 3.82 34.07
C LEU A 588 -13.12 2.36 33.60
N PHE A 589 -11.94 1.75 33.50
CA PHE A 589 -11.80 0.35 33.07
C PHE A 589 -12.37 -0.64 34.08
N LYS A 590 -12.21 -0.37 35.38
CA LYS A 590 -12.84 -1.18 36.44
C LYS A 590 -14.37 -1.09 36.38
N ALA A 591 -14.93 0.10 36.18
CA ALA A 591 -16.37 0.31 36.15
C ALA A 591 -17.03 -0.31 34.91
N THR A 592 -16.32 -0.37 33.78
CA THR A 592 -16.86 -0.91 32.52
C THR A 592 -16.62 -2.41 32.34
N GLY A 593 -15.74 -3.02 33.14
CA GLY A 593 -15.38 -4.44 33.02
C GLY A 593 -14.68 -4.80 31.69
N LYS A 594 -14.25 -3.80 30.93
CA LYS A 594 -13.64 -3.96 29.60
C LYS A 594 -12.18 -3.51 29.63
N GLU A 595 -11.27 -4.48 29.60
CA GLU A 595 -9.83 -4.25 29.43
C GLU A 595 -9.35 -4.37 27.97
N ARG A 596 -10.27 -4.65 27.04
CA ARG A 596 -9.98 -4.79 25.61
C ARG A 596 -10.84 -3.83 24.79
N ALA A 597 -10.20 -3.11 23.89
CA ALA A 597 -10.88 -2.28 22.89
C ALA A 597 -11.74 -3.14 21.98
N SER A 598 -12.93 -2.61 21.66
CA SER A 598 -13.69 -3.10 20.52
C SER A 598 -13.00 -2.57 19.26
N VAL A 599 -12.72 -3.43 18.29
CA VAL A 599 -12.34 -2.94 16.97
C VAL A 599 -13.64 -2.56 16.28
N GLY A 600 -13.98 -1.28 16.26
CA GLY A 600 -14.96 -0.81 15.30
C GLY A 600 -14.26 -0.09 14.16
N GLN A 601 -14.77 -0.36 12.96
CA GLN A 601 -14.09 -0.03 11.72
C GLN A 601 -14.40 1.40 11.26
N GLY A 602 -15.22 2.15 12.00
CA GLY A 602 -15.68 3.48 11.61
C GLY A 602 -14.85 4.68 12.02
N LEU A 603 -13.73 4.54 12.73
CA LEU A 603 -12.92 5.70 13.12
C LEU A 603 -11.61 5.68 12.34
N PHE A 604 -11.40 6.62 11.43
CA PHE A 604 -10.21 6.61 10.58
C PHE A 604 -9.70 8.01 10.25
N SER A 605 -8.44 8.06 9.82
CA SER A 605 -7.86 9.19 9.11
C SER A 605 -7.25 8.75 7.78
N CYS A 606 -7.31 9.58 6.76
CA CYS A 606 -6.66 9.30 5.48
C CYS A 606 -6.39 10.60 4.71
N PRO A 607 -5.55 10.56 3.65
CA PRO A 607 -5.36 11.73 2.81
C PRO A 607 -6.67 12.07 2.12
N VAL A 608 -7.05 13.35 2.10
CA VAL A 608 -8.26 13.82 1.39
C VAL A 608 -8.21 13.41 -0.07
N ALA A 609 -7.03 13.52 -0.70
CA ALA A 609 -6.80 13.08 -2.07
C ALA A 609 -7.02 11.58 -2.26
N TRP A 610 -6.66 10.74 -1.28
CA TRP A 610 -6.92 9.30 -1.34
C TRP A 610 -8.42 9.02 -1.21
N PHE A 611 -9.10 9.67 -0.26
CA PHE A 611 -10.53 9.51 -0.02
C PHE A 611 -11.34 9.80 -1.29
N HIS A 612 -11.00 10.88 -2.00
CA HIS A 612 -11.62 11.21 -3.28
C HIS A 612 -11.26 10.23 -4.39
N ARG A 613 -9.99 9.81 -4.50
CA ARG A 613 -9.54 8.86 -5.53
C ARG A 613 -10.30 7.53 -5.48
N VAL A 614 -10.65 7.05 -4.29
CA VAL A 614 -11.43 5.81 -4.13
C VAL A 614 -12.93 6.03 -4.23
N GLY A 615 -13.40 7.27 -4.38
CA GLY A 615 -14.81 7.65 -4.45
C GLY A 615 -15.47 7.91 -3.09
N GLY A 616 -14.77 7.92 -1.96
CA GLY A 616 -15.39 8.05 -0.64
C GLY A 616 -16.29 6.87 -0.28
N PHE A 617 -17.26 7.03 0.61
CA PHE A 617 -18.19 5.96 1.00
C PHE A 617 -19.17 5.60 -0.12
N ASP A 618 -19.46 4.29 -0.31
CA ASP A 618 -20.49 3.83 -1.24
C ASP A 618 -21.89 4.23 -0.75
N LEU A 619 -22.68 4.78 -1.65
CA LEU A 619 -24.00 5.34 -1.39
C LEU A 619 -25.09 4.26 -1.25
N ASN A 620 -24.80 3.00 -1.60
CA ASN A 620 -25.75 1.88 -1.51
C ASN A 620 -25.83 1.24 -0.12
N TYR A 621 -24.99 1.63 0.84
CA TYR A 621 -25.08 1.13 2.21
C TYR A 621 -26.34 1.64 2.90
N ARG A 622 -27.19 0.69 3.33
CA ARG A 622 -28.50 0.96 3.98
C ARG A 622 -28.51 0.73 5.50
N VAL A 623 -27.41 0.25 6.08
CA VAL A 623 -27.28 -0.17 7.48
C VAL A 623 -25.89 0.18 7.98
N TRP A 624 -25.82 0.66 9.23
CA TRP A 624 -24.62 1.16 9.90
C TRP A 624 -23.51 0.11 10.05
N GLY A 625 -22.27 0.56 9.80
CA GLY A 625 -21.01 -0.12 10.12
C GLY A 625 -20.41 -0.98 9.00
N TYR A 626 -21.15 -1.27 7.93
CA TYR A 626 -20.62 -2.01 6.78
C TYR A 626 -19.93 -1.10 5.76
N GLU A 627 -20.31 0.18 5.71
CA GLU A 627 -19.70 1.19 4.85
C GLU A 627 -18.23 1.44 5.19
N ASP A 628 -17.90 1.36 6.48
CA ASP A 628 -16.56 1.51 7.00
C ASP A 628 -15.65 0.32 6.57
N ASN A 629 -16.22 -0.88 6.49
CA ASN A 629 -15.50 -2.10 6.12
C ASN A 629 -15.13 -2.13 4.64
N ASP A 630 -15.99 -1.59 3.78
CA ASP A 630 -15.68 -1.46 2.36
C ASP A 630 -14.60 -0.41 2.09
N LEU A 631 -14.65 0.74 2.78
CA LEU A 631 -13.61 1.75 2.64
C LEU A 631 -12.24 1.21 3.10
N ARG A 632 -12.21 0.44 4.20
CA ARG A 632 -11.01 -0.30 4.62
C ARG A 632 -10.57 -1.32 3.58
N ALA A 633 -11.46 -2.14 3.03
CA ALA A 633 -11.11 -3.14 2.02
C ALA A 633 -10.59 -2.50 0.72
N ARG A 634 -11.05 -1.30 0.37
CA ARG A 634 -10.47 -0.48 -0.71
C ARG A 634 -9.10 0.08 -0.34
N ALA A 635 -8.92 0.51 0.91
CA ALA A 635 -7.62 0.94 1.42
C ALA A 635 -6.56 -0.17 1.34
N GLU A 636 -6.87 -1.38 1.82
CA GLU A 636 -5.97 -2.56 1.80
C GLU A 636 -5.53 -2.95 0.38
N ARG A 637 -6.34 -2.65 -0.64
CA ARG A 637 -5.99 -2.86 -2.06
C ARG A 637 -5.11 -1.75 -2.65
N SER A 638 -5.18 -0.55 -2.08
CA SER A 638 -4.43 0.63 -2.54
C SER A 638 -3.09 0.84 -1.83
N GLY A 639 -2.88 0.18 -0.69
CA GLY A 639 -1.68 0.30 0.14
C GLY A 639 -1.89 -0.26 1.56
N PRO A 640 -0.87 -0.18 2.42
CA PRO A 640 -1.00 -0.66 3.80
C PRO A 640 -2.01 0.19 4.59
N VAL A 641 -2.84 -0.48 5.40
CA VAL A 641 -3.71 0.16 6.41
C VAL A 641 -2.97 0.19 7.74
N ILE A 642 -2.86 1.37 8.35
CA ILE A 642 -2.24 1.56 9.67
C ILE A 642 -3.30 1.40 10.75
N GLU A 643 -3.19 0.39 11.61
CA GLU A 643 -4.05 0.31 12.80
C GLU A 643 -3.41 1.09 13.97
N VAL A 644 -4.07 2.15 14.41
CA VAL A 644 -3.70 2.97 15.57
C VAL A 644 -4.36 2.38 16.82
N GLY A 645 -3.52 1.93 17.75
CA GLY A 645 -4.00 1.32 18.99
C GLY A 645 -4.61 2.34 19.95
N TRP A 646 -5.55 1.88 20.79
CA TRP A 646 -6.17 2.73 21.84
C TRP A 646 -5.14 3.27 22.86
N ARG A 647 -3.93 2.70 22.90
CA ARG A 647 -2.82 3.17 23.74
C ARG A 647 -2.06 4.34 23.11
N ASP A 648 -2.05 4.43 21.78
CA ASP A 648 -1.40 5.49 21.03
C ASP A 648 -2.34 6.69 20.85
N ALA A 649 -3.64 6.41 20.74
CA ALA A 649 -4.72 7.38 20.64
C ALA A 649 -6.00 6.79 21.27
N LEU A 650 -6.26 7.09 22.54
CA LEU A 650 -7.43 6.57 23.25
C LEU A 650 -8.71 7.23 22.74
N LEU A 651 -9.64 6.39 22.31
CA LEU A 651 -10.99 6.73 21.89
C LEU A 651 -12.00 5.97 22.74
N LEU A 652 -13.02 6.66 23.26
CA LEU A 652 -14.12 6.03 24.00
C LEU A 652 -15.42 6.19 23.22
N HIS A 653 -15.98 5.09 22.75
CA HIS A 653 -17.27 5.08 22.05
C HIS A 653 -18.41 4.91 23.05
N GLN A 654 -19.31 5.89 23.13
CA GLN A 654 -20.40 5.89 24.10
C GLN A 654 -21.58 5.06 23.57
N TRP A 655 -21.80 3.88 24.13
CA TRP A 655 -22.83 2.95 23.71
C TRP A 655 -24.22 3.59 23.64
N HIS A 656 -24.94 3.35 22.56
CA HIS A 656 -26.34 3.69 22.38
C HIS A 656 -27.05 2.53 21.66
N GLN A 657 -28.38 2.44 21.76
CA GLN A 657 -29.13 1.50 20.93
C GLN A 657 -29.16 1.97 19.47
N PRO A 658 -29.19 1.05 18.48
CA PRO A 658 -29.43 1.41 17.09
C PRO A 658 -30.73 2.20 16.95
N SER A 659 -30.80 3.15 16.01
CA SER A 659 -32.07 3.85 15.76
C SER A 659 -33.12 2.86 15.22
N PRO A 660 -34.41 3.06 15.53
CA PRO A 660 -35.50 2.23 15.02
C PRO A 660 -35.49 2.06 13.48
N ASP A 661 -34.93 3.02 12.76
CA ASP A 661 -34.89 3.05 11.29
C ASP A 661 -33.69 2.32 10.68
N ALA A 662 -32.85 1.63 11.48
CA ALA A 662 -31.56 1.07 11.06
C ALA A 662 -31.62 -0.06 10.01
N GLY A 663 -32.81 -0.62 9.74
CA GLY A 663 -32.99 -1.73 8.81
C GLY A 663 -32.30 -3.04 9.26
N PRO A 664 -32.57 -4.17 8.59
CA PRO A 664 -31.96 -5.45 8.93
C PRO A 664 -30.53 -5.58 8.37
N ALA A 665 -29.56 -5.90 9.24
CA ALA A 665 -28.15 -6.06 8.90
C ALA A 665 -27.85 -7.15 7.85
N VAL A 666 -28.78 -8.08 7.61
CA VAL A 666 -28.59 -9.21 6.70
C VAL A 666 -28.52 -8.80 5.23
N GLU A 667 -29.20 -7.71 4.84
CA GLU A 667 -29.25 -7.25 3.44
C GLU A 667 -27.88 -6.75 2.94
N ASN A 668 -27.14 -6.03 3.78
CA ASN A 668 -25.81 -5.52 3.42
C ASN A 668 -24.69 -6.56 3.58
N ARG A 669 -24.92 -7.63 4.36
CA ARG A 669 -23.93 -8.70 4.56
C ARG A 669 -23.61 -9.43 3.26
N LEU A 670 -24.63 -9.80 2.49
CA LEU A 670 -24.47 -10.43 1.17
C LEU A 670 -23.70 -9.53 0.20
N TYR A 671 -23.95 -8.22 0.28
CA TYR A 671 -23.24 -7.23 -0.52
C TYR A 671 -21.75 -7.16 -0.16
N PHE A 672 -21.41 -7.15 1.13
CA PHE A 672 -20.03 -7.19 1.60
C PHE A 672 -19.30 -8.50 1.23
N GLU A 673 -19.94 -9.65 1.40
CA GLU A 673 -19.37 -10.96 1.06
C GLU A 673 -19.02 -11.03 -0.43
N TYR A 674 -19.88 -10.50 -1.30
CA TYR A 674 -19.61 -10.37 -2.74
C TYR A 674 -18.41 -9.46 -3.04
N MET A 675 -18.30 -8.28 -2.42
CA MET A 675 -17.20 -7.32 -2.64
C MET A 675 -15.83 -7.86 -2.19
N ARG A 676 -15.83 -8.75 -1.19
CA ARG A 676 -14.63 -9.46 -0.72
C ARG A 676 -14.11 -10.46 -1.75
N GLU A 677 -15.01 -11.09 -2.51
CA GLU A 677 -14.69 -12.18 -3.44
C GLU A 677 -14.51 -11.71 -4.89
N ALA A 678 -15.39 -10.82 -5.37
CA ALA A 678 -15.42 -10.35 -6.76
C ALA A 678 -14.62 -9.05 -6.99
N GLY A 679 -14.15 -8.40 -5.93
CA GLY A 679 -13.55 -7.07 -6.02
C GLY A 679 -14.57 -5.93 -5.82
N SER A 680 -14.08 -4.71 -5.58
CA SER A 680 -14.95 -3.55 -5.35
C SER A 680 -15.50 -3.00 -6.67
N PHE A 681 -16.81 -2.86 -6.75
CA PHE A 681 -17.48 -2.07 -7.78
C PHE A 681 -17.63 -0.66 -7.20
N VAL A 682 -16.85 0.32 -7.67
CA VAL A 682 -17.05 1.70 -7.21
C VAL A 682 -18.39 2.17 -7.77
N ARG A 683 -19.45 2.14 -6.94
CA ARG A 683 -20.84 2.39 -7.37
C ARG A 683 -21.22 3.87 -7.45
N ASN A 684 -20.35 4.75 -6.97
CA ASN A 684 -20.49 6.19 -7.07
C ASN A 684 -19.45 6.80 -8.02
N ASP A 685 -18.93 6.01 -8.97
CA ASP A 685 -18.12 6.48 -10.10
C ASP A 685 -16.97 7.45 -9.77
N GLY A 686 -16.43 7.39 -8.54
CA GLY A 686 -15.39 8.29 -8.05
C GLY A 686 -15.90 9.61 -7.45
N ARG A 687 -17.21 9.87 -7.45
CA ARG A 687 -17.84 11.06 -6.87
C ARG A 687 -18.18 10.90 -5.39
N PRO A 688 -17.84 11.88 -4.53
CA PRO A 688 -18.27 11.85 -3.15
C PRO A 688 -19.79 12.10 -2.99
N HIS A 689 -20.47 12.84 -3.87
CA HIS A 689 -21.85 13.28 -3.63
C HIS A 689 -22.91 12.67 -4.58
N PRO A 690 -24.08 12.22 -4.06
CA PRO A 690 -25.21 11.82 -4.90
C PRO A 690 -25.85 13.02 -5.62
N PRO A 691 -26.37 12.86 -6.86
CA PRO A 691 -27.18 13.87 -7.53
C PRO A 691 -28.43 14.25 -6.72
N GLY A 692 -28.73 15.55 -6.60
CA GLY A 692 -29.98 16.05 -6.00
C GLY A 692 -29.98 16.32 -4.49
N PHE A 693 -28.85 16.12 -3.79
CA PHE A 693 -28.72 16.52 -2.37
C PHE A 693 -28.30 17.98 -2.23
N THR A 694 -29.07 18.76 -1.47
CA THR A 694 -28.72 20.16 -1.14
C THR A 694 -28.21 20.25 0.29
N VAL A 695 -27.01 20.82 0.47
CA VAL A 695 -26.45 21.13 1.79
C VAL A 695 -26.79 22.58 2.14
N ARG A 696 -27.43 22.78 3.29
CA ARG A 696 -27.71 24.12 3.84
C ARG A 696 -26.62 24.48 4.85
N VAL A 697 -26.00 25.63 4.65
CA VAL A 697 -25.05 26.23 5.59
C VAL A 697 -25.83 27.17 6.50
N ALA A 698 -25.67 27.05 7.82
CA ALA A 698 -26.29 27.99 8.75
C ALA A 698 -25.60 29.37 8.70
N ASP A 699 -26.38 30.45 8.75
CA ASP A 699 -25.88 31.82 8.78
C ASP A 699 -25.01 32.07 10.03
N GLY A 700 -23.69 32.07 9.85
CA GLY A 700 -22.67 32.42 10.84
C GLY A 700 -21.65 33.38 10.21
N PRO A 701 -20.82 34.08 11.02
CA PRO A 701 -20.01 35.20 10.55
C PRO A 701 -19.05 34.76 9.43
N GLN A 702 -19.34 35.25 8.22
CA GLN A 702 -18.57 35.01 7.01
C GLN A 702 -17.17 35.62 7.16
N THR A 703 -16.14 34.78 7.21
CA THR A 703 -14.79 35.22 6.85
C THR A 703 -14.69 35.24 5.34
N SER A 704 -14.76 36.44 4.77
CA SER A 704 -14.59 36.70 3.34
C SER A 704 -13.19 36.28 2.89
N ARG A 705 -13.12 35.42 1.88
CA ARG A 705 -11.88 35.00 1.21
C ARG A 705 -12.00 35.55 -0.25
N PRO A 706 -10.94 36.09 -0.89
CA PRO A 706 -11.02 36.79 -2.19
C PRO A 706 -11.07 35.85 -3.41
N ALA A 707 -11.75 36.24 -4.50
CA ALA A 707 -11.93 35.45 -5.72
C ALA A 707 -10.69 35.47 -6.66
N PRO A 708 -10.47 34.47 -7.55
CA PRO A 708 -9.33 34.45 -8.47
C PRO A 708 -9.57 35.25 -9.78
N ASP A 709 -8.49 35.85 -10.28
CA ASP A 709 -8.42 36.97 -11.23
C ASP A 709 -8.10 36.60 -12.71
N LYS A 710 -8.40 35.39 -13.21
CA LYS A 710 -8.05 35.01 -14.60
C LYS A 710 -9.22 35.14 -15.58
N ARG A 711 -9.10 36.02 -16.60
CA ARG A 711 -9.99 36.08 -17.78
C ARG A 711 -9.40 35.24 -18.92
N TRP A 712 -10.11 34.21 -19.38
CA TRP A 712 -9.75 33.43 -20.58
C TRP A 712 -10.55 33.90 -21.80
N THR A 713 -9.99 33.71 -23.00
CA THR A 713 -10.75 33.77 -24.27
C THR A 713 -11.14 32.37 -24.70
N VAL A 714 -12.45 32.11 -24.81
CA VAL A 714 -13.01 30.80 -25.18
C VAL A 714 -13.85 30.96 -26.45
N VAL A 715 -13.53 30.18 -27.47
CA VAL A 715 -14.29 30.13 -28.73
C VAL A 715 -15.00 28.79 -28.84
N VAL A 716 -16.29 28.82 -29.17
CA VAL A 716 -17.05 27.62 -29.47
C VAL A 716 -17.13 27.47 -30.98
N ALA A 717 -16.61 26.37 -31.50
CA ALA A 717 -16.57 26.11 -32.92
C ALA A 717 -17.42 24.89 -33.27
N THR A 718 -18.07 24.95 -34.42
CA THR A 718 -18.90 23.84 -34.91
C THR A 718 -18.75 23.70 -36.41
N ARG A 719 -18.67 22.45 -36.87
CA ARG A 719 -18.79 22.10 -38.28
C ARG A 719 -20.26 21.86 -38.56
N SER A 720 -20.89 22.77 -39.31
CA SER A 720 -22.32 22.68 -39.57
C SER A 720 -22.67 23.06 -40.99
N THR A 721 -23.37 22.19 -41.70
CA THR A 721 -23.95 22.49 -43.03
C THR A 721 -25.43 22.86 -42.95
N SER A 722 -26.08 22.64 -41.81
CA SER A 722 -27.49 22.98 -41.58
C SER A 722 -27.66 24.28 -40.79
N ASP A 723 -28.33 25.26 -41.38
CA ASP A 723 -28.63 26.53 -40.69
C ASP A 723 -29.52 26.31 -39.46
N ASP A 724 -30.47 25.39 -39.55
CA ASP A 724 -31.42 25.10 -38.47
C ASP A 724 -30.73 24.44 -37.27
N LEU A 725 -29.88 23.43 -37.51
CA LEU A 725 -29.11 22.77 -36.43
C LEU A 725 -28.07 23.71 -35.83
N TYR A 726 -27.45 24.56 -36.65
CA TYR A 726 -26.57 25.60 -36.15
C TYR A 726 -27.33 26.54 -35.20
N GLN A 727 -28.48 27.08 -35.58
CA GLN A 727 -29.23 27.99 -34.70
C GLN A 727 -29.69 27.27 -33.42
N LEU A 728 -30.23 26.06 -33.55
CA LEU A 728 -30.79 25.30 -32.43
C LEU A 728 -29.74 24.93 -31.39
N SER A 729 -28.60 24.33 -31.78
CA SER A 729 -27.51 24.03 -30.83
C SER A 729 -26.93 25.31 -30.21
N GLY A 730 -26.99 26.43 -30.94
CA GLY A 730 -26.60 27.76 -30.47
C GLY A 730 -27.44 28.29 -29.30
N GLU A 731 -28.69 27.88 -29.16
CA GLU A 731 -29.54 28.25 -28.01
C GLU A 731 -28.93 27.78 -26.69
N PHE A 732 -28.26 26.62 -26.71
CA PHE A 732 -27.73 25.95 -25.53
C PHE A 732 -26.27 26.31 -25.21
N LEU A 733 -25.58 27.01 -26.11
CA LEU A 733 -24.16 27.33 -25.97
C LEU A 733 -23.92 28.72 -25.34
N ARG A 734 -24.87 29.22 -24.52
CA ARG A 734 -24.81 30.54 -23.89
C ARG A 734 -24.32 30.46 -22.43
N PHE A 735 -23.07 30.85 -22.19
CA PHE A 735 -22.46 30.88 -20.85
C PHE A 735 -21.43 32.00 -20.66
N ASP A 736 -21.31 32.44 -19.41
CA ASP A 736 -20.42 33.53 -18.99
C ASP A 736 -18.98 33.01 -18.85
N THR A 737 -18.13 33.39 -19.80
CA THR A 737 -16.71 33.00 -19.85
C THR A 737 -15.79 34.05 -19.20
N GLY A 738 -16.34 35.13 -18.65
CA GLY A 738 -15.56 36.28 -18.15
C GLY A 738 -14.96 37.17 -19.25
N GLY A 739 -15.24 36.87 -20.53
CA GLY A 739 -14.88 37.63 -21.74
C GLY A 739 -15.93 37.40 -22.85
N PRO A 740 -15.75 37.93 -24.09
CA PRO A 740 -16.71 37.71 -25.16
C PRO A 740 -16.61 36.26 -25.69
N THR A 741 -17.66 35.46 -25.47
CA THR A 741 -17.80 34.12 -26.07
C THR A 741 -18.18 34.28 -27.55
N HIS A 742 -17.28 33.93 -28.45
CA HIS A 742 -17.54 33.95 -29.90
C HIS A 742 -17.85 32.54 -30.39
N ARG A 743 -18.98 32.38 -31.09
CA ARG A 743 -19.32 31.13 -31.77
C ARG A 743 -18.97 31.23 -33.24
N VAL A 744 -18.20 30.27 -33.74
CA VAL A 744 -17.71 30.24 -35.11
C VAL A 744 -18.25 29.02 -35.84
N ARG A 745 -18.88 29.25 -36.99
CA ARG A 745 -19.29 28.20 -37.92
C ARG A 745 -18.22 28.03 -38.99
N ILE A 746 -17.75 26.80 -39.18
CA ILE A 746 -16.79 26.47 -40.24
C ILE A 746 -17.50 25.54 -41.24
N THR A 747 -17.54 25.95 -42.52
CA THR A 747 -18.17 25.21 -43.61
C THR A 747 -17.15 24.81 -44.68
N GLY A 748 -17.41 23.76 -45.45
CA GLY A 748 -16.65 23.42 -46.67
C GLY A 748 -15.25 22.80 -46.49
N ALA A 749 -14.85 22.43 -45.27
CA ALA A 749 -13.57 21.77 -44.98
C ALA A 749 -13.72 20.24 -44.87
N ASP A 750 -12.72 19.46 -45.31
CA ASP A 750 -12.57 18.06 -44.89
C ASP A 750 -12.18 17.98 -43.39
N ALA A 751 -12.15 16.79 -42.79
CA ALA A 751 -11.94 16.66 -41.35
C ALA A 751 -10.58 17.24 -40.90
N THR A 752 -9.52 17.07 -41.69
CA THR A 752 -8.18 17.58 -41.35
C THR A 752 -8.12 19.10 -41.51
N GLU A 753 -8.67 19.62 -42.61
CA GLU A 753 -8.78 21.06 -42.87
C GLU A 753 -9.66 21.77 -41.82
N TYR A 754 -10.68 21.09 -41.29
CA TYR A 754 -11.51 21.60 -40.21
C TYR A 754 -10.71 21.83 -38.93
N PHE A 755 -9.93 20.84 -38.45
CA PHE A 755 -9.07 21.01 -37.29
C PHE A 755 -7.95 22.04 -37.53
N ARG A 756 -7.47 22.19 -38.77
CA ARG A 756 -6.56 23.28 -39.14
C ARG A 756 -7.16 24.66 -38.93
N GLN A 757 -8.41 24.85 -39.33
CA GLN A 757 -9.10 26.11 -39.12
C GLN A 757 -9.44 26.35 -37.65
N LEU A 758 -9.72 25.29 -36.86
CA LEU A 758 -9.86 25.41 -35.40
C LEU A 758 -8.58 25.92 -34.73
N ALA A 759 -7.43 25.42 -35.15
CA ALA A 759 -6.13 25.79 -34.61
C ALA A 759 -5.75 27.27 -34.87
N ALA A 760 -6.33 27.86 -35.92
CA ALA A 760 -6.06 29.22 -36.35
C ALA A 760 -6.97 30.27 -35.69
N LEU A 761 -7.88 29.86 -34.79
CA LEU A 761 -8.77 30.77 -34.08
C LEU A 761 -7.99 31.57 -33.02
N ASP A 762 -8.29 32.87 -32.92
CA ASP A 762 -7.71 33.75 -31.90
C ASP A 762 -8.37 33.53 -30.53
N ALA A 763 -7.96 32.47 -29.84
CA ALA A 763 -8.50 32.07 -28.54
C ALA A 763 -7.46 31.34 -27.68
N ASN A 764 -7.67 31.32 -26.36
CA ASN A 764 -6.92 30.43 -25.47
C ASN A 764 -7.48 29.00 -25.53
N TRP A 765 -8.81 28.89 -25.57
CA TRP A 765 -9.52 27.61 -25.55
C TRP A 765 -10.50 27.52 -26.70
N VAL A 766 -10.54 26.36 -27.34
CA VAL A 766 -11.54 26.04 -28.35
C VAL A 766 -12.38 24.88 -27.89
N VAL A 767 -13.70 25.06 -27.89
CA VAL A 767 -14.69 24.01 -27.66
C VAL A 767 -15.29 23.64 -29.02
N ASN A 768 -14.82 22.52 -29.58
CA ASN A 768 -15.41 21.90 -30.76
C ASN A 768 -16.66 21.10 -30.36
N VAL A 769 -17.79 21.43 -30.98
CA VAL A 769 -19.09 20.78 -30.75
C VAL A 769 -19.74 20.46 -32.09
N ALA A 770 -20.17 19.21 -32.30
CA ALA A 770 -20.93 18.82 -33.49
C ALA A 770 -22.26 19.60 -33.61
N GLU A 771 -22.78 19.75 -34.83
CA GLU A 771 -23.99 20.55 -35.08
C GLU A 771 -25.26 19.96 -34.47
N ASP A 772 -25.26 18.65 -34.20
CA ASP A 772 -26.32 17.86 -33.59
C ASP A 772 -26.10 17.59 -32.09
N ALA A 773 -25.21 18.37 -31.45
CA ALA A 773 -24.91 18.29 -30.03
C ALA A 773 -25.42 19.50 -29.23
N PHE A 774 -25.99 19.21 -28.07
CA PHE A 774 -26.63 20.14 -27.15
C PHE A 774 -25.84 20.18 -25.84
N LEU A 775 -25.30 21.35 -25.47
CA LEU A 775 -24.61 21.52 -24.20
C LEU A 775 -25.64 21.58 -23.06
N LEU A 776 -25.56 20.65 -22.12
CA LEU A 776 -26.50 20.50 -21.02
C LEU A 776 -26.07 21.29 -19.77
N ASP A 777 -24.76 21.33 -19.48
CA ASP A 777 -24.20 22.01 -18.31
C ASP A 777 -23.08 23.01 -18.70
N PRO A 778 -23.44 24.25 -19.06
CA PRO A 778 -22.43 25.25 -19.45
C PRO A 778 -21.45 25.67 -18.33
N PRO A 779 -21.85 25.84 -17.06
CA PRO A 779 -20.89 25.99 -15.96
C PRO A 779 -19.94 24.79 -15.82
N GLY A 780 -20.45 23.57 -15.99
CA GLY A 780 -19.64 22.35 -16.00
C GLY A 780 -18.59 22.33 -17.11
N LEU A 781 -18.90 22.91 -18.28
CA LEU A 781 -17.92 23.10 -19.36
C LEU A 781 -16.79 24.06 -18.96
N MET A 782 -17.12 25.15 -18.25
CA MET A 782 -16.09 26.07 -17.75
C MET A 782 -15.23 25.45 -16.66
N ASP A 783 -15.83 24.65 -15.77
CA ASP A 783 -15.06 23.87 -14.78
C ASP A 783 -14.14 22.85 -15.46
N LEU A 784 -14.61 22.20 -16.53
CA LEU A 784 -13.76 21.33 -17.35
C LEU A 784 -12.55 22.08 -17.92
N ILE A 785 -12.75 23.28 -18.49
CA ILE A 785 -11.65 24.13 -18.99
C ILE A 785 -10.68 24.51 -17.87
N CYS A 786 -11.19 24.91 -16.69
CA CYS A 786 -10.36 25.20 -15.53
C CYS A 786 -9.50 23.99 -15.12
N ARG A 787 -10.07 22.79 -15.13
CA ARG A 787 -9.37 21.55 -14.79
C ARG A 787 -8.33 21.18 -15.83
N MET A 788 -8.65 21.38 -17.11
CA MET A 788 -7.69 21.18 -18.19
C MET A 788 -6.50 22.13 -18.05
N ASP A 789 -6.72 23.41 -17.75
CA ASP A 789 -5.65 24.39 -17.49
C ASP A 789 -4.79 23.96 -16.29
N ALA A 790 -5.43 23.60 -15.18
CA ALA A 790 -4.75 23.20 -13.95
C ALA A 790 -3.97 21.88 -14.10
N GLY A 791 -4.50 20.93 -14.86
CA GLY A 791 -3.89 19.62 -15.09
C GLY A 791 -2.88 19.58 -16.24
N GLY A 792 -2.76 20.68 -16.99
CA GLY A 792 -1.89 20.77 -18.15
C GLY A 792 -2.31 19.84 -19.30
N TYR A 793 -3.62 19.70 -19.52
CA TYR A 793 -4.17 18.89 -20.62
C TYR A 793 -4.25 19.72 -21.90
N ALA A 794 -3.75 19.19 -23.00
CA ALA A 794 -3.81 19.85 -24.30
C ALA A 794 -5.16 19.64 -25.00
N ALA A 795 -5.77 18.48 -24.80
CA ALA A 795 -7.05 18.11 -25.40
C ALA A 795 -7.95 17.35 -24.42
N CYS A 796 -9.25 17.39 -24.66
CA CYS A 796 -10.25 16.61 -23.95
C CYS A 796 -11.35 16.17 -24.92
N GLY A 797 -11.87 14.95 -24.76
CA GLY A 797 -12.95 14.42 -25.59
C GLY A 797 -13.33 13.00 -25.20
N VAL A 798 -14.32 12.43 -25.88
CA VAL A 798 -14.77 11.03 -25.63
C VAL A 798 -13.92 10.08 -26.48
N PRO A 799 -13.48 8.91 -25.98
CA PRO A 799 -12.81 7.90 -26.81
C PRO A 799 -13.64 7.52 -28.04
N ASP A 800 -13.00 7.42 -29.20
CA ASP A 800 -13.71 7.12 -30.44
C ASP A 800 -14.17 5.64 -30.49
N GLY A 801 -15.42 5.43 -30.95
CA GLY A 801 -16.05 4.09 -30.99
C GLY A 801 -16.79 3.67 -29.71
N GLY A 802 -16.93 4.58 -28.74
CA GLY A 802 -17.17 4.24 -27.34
C GLY A 802 -18.60 4.04 -26.81
N VAL A 803 -19.69 4.06 -27.58
CA VAL A 803 -21.03 3.80 -26.98
C VAL A 803 -22.15 3.34 -27.89
N ILE A 804 -22.08 3.61 -29.19
CA ILE A 804 -23.14 3.23 -30.12
C ILE A 804 -22.88 1.81 -30.65
N PRO A 805 -23.82 0.86 -30.47
CA PRO A 805 -23.67 -0.50 -30.99
C PRO A 805 -23.46 -0.49 -32.52
N GLY A 806 -22.26 -0.89 -32.96
CA GLY A 806 -21.91 -1.00 -34.39
C GLY A 806 -20.85 -0.03 -34.88
N HIS A 807 -20.57 1.08 -34.17
CA HIS A 807 -19.43 1.94 -34.45
C HIS A 807 -18.15 1.32 -33.87
N ARG A 808 -17.18 0.99 -34.74
CA ARG A 808 -15.91 0.33 -34.36
C ARG A 808 -14.74 1.25 -34.73
N HIS A 809 -14.27 2.05 -33.79
CA HIS A 809 -13.23 3.07 -34.02
C HIS A 809 -12.11 3.01 -32.96
N ASN A 810 -11.10 3.87 -33.09
CA ASN A 810 -9.86 3.80 -32.32
C ASN A 810 -9.99 4.47 -30.94
N PRO A 811 -9.90 3.74 -29.82
CA PRO A 811 -10.13 4.28 -28.48
C PRO A 811 -9.01 5.22 -27.97
N VAL A 812 -7.92 5.34 -28.73
CA VAL A 812 -6.79 6.25 -28.43
C VAL A 812 -6.99 7.62 -29.10
N ALA A 813 -7.92 7.74 -30.05
CA ALA A 813 -8.34 9.03 -30.58
C ALA A 813 -9.61 9.50 -29.86
N CYS A 814 -9.80 10.81 -29.73
CA CYS A 814 -11.12 11.32 -29.32
C CYS A 814 -12.03 11.39 -30.55
N SER A 815 -13.31 11.15 -30.32
CA SER A 815 -14.34 11.29 -31.35
C SER A 815 -14.46 12.74 -31.78
N ALA A 816 -14.73 13.01 -33.07
CA ALA A 816 -14.85 14.37 -33.59
C ALA A 816 -16.07 15.15 -33.04
N LEU A 817 -16.93 14.48 -32.29
CA LEU A 817 -18.24 14.94 -31.80
C LEU A 817 -18.16 16.07 -30.79
N PHE A 818 -17.24 15.96 -29.86
CA PHE A 818 -17.02 16.95 -28.83
C PHE A 818 -15.56 16.91 -28.41
N ASN A 819 -14.89 18.05 -28.53
CA ASN A 819 -13.52 18.19 -28.07
C ASN A 819 -13.29 19.57 -27.46
N VAL A 820 -12.46 19.64 -26.43
CA VAL A 820 -11.94 20.90 -25.89
C VAL A 820 -10.44 20.92 -26.10
N PHE A 821 -9.90 22.01 -26.63
CA PHE A 821 -8.47 22.18 -26.90
C PHE A 821 -7.92 23.43 -26.23
N ASP A 822 -6.73 23.30 -25.66
CA ASP A 822 -5.90 24.44 -25.26
C ASP A 822 -5.02 24.85 -26.45
N LEU A 823 -5.40 25.92 -27.16
CA LEU A 823 -4.69 26.36 -28.37
C LEU A 823 -3.24 26.77 -28.10
N ARG A 824 -2.92 27.17 -26.86
CA ARG A 824 -1.54 27.50 -26.48
C ARG A 824 -0.62 26.28 -26.52
N ARG A 825 -1.19 25.07 -26.33
CA ARG A 825 -0.48 23.78 -26.34
C ARG A 825 -0.59 23.08 -27.69
N VAL A 826 -1.79 23.04 -28.27
CA VAL A 826 -2.00 22.30 -29.52
C VAL A 826 -1.47 23.06 -30.74
N GLY A 827 -1.47 24.40 -30.73
CA GLY A 827 -1.03 25.23 -31.84
C GLY A 827 0.40 24.92 -32.30
N PRO A 828 1.40 24.87 -31.40
CA PRO A 828 2.77 24.49 -31.76
C PRO A 828 2.90 23.07 -32.34
N VAL A 829 2.13 22.11 -31.79
CA VAL A 829 2.14 20.71 -32.26
C VAL A 829 1.54 20.60 -33.67
N TRP A 830 0.55 21.44 -33.96
CA TRP A 830 -0.15 21.50 -35.24
C TRP A 830 0.42 22.55 -36.21
N ALA A 831 1.65 23.00 -36.03
CA ALA A 831 2.29 23.96 -36.94
C ALA A 831 2.60 23.36 -38.33
N ASP A 832 2.87 22.05 -38.40
CA ASP A 832 3.14 21.29 -39.63
C ASP A 832 1.97 20.32 -39.92
N TRP A 833 0.99 20.78 -40.71
CA TRP A 833 -0.19 20.00 -41.03
C TRP A 833 0.08 18.82 -41.96
N ASP A 834 1.14 18.87 -42.78
CA ASP A 834 1.53 17.73 -43.60
C ASP A 834 2.02 16.59 -42.73
N ARG A 835 2.81 16.90 -41.69
CA ARG A 835 3.19 15.92 -40.66
C ARG A 835 1.98 15.40 -39.88
N VAL A 836 1.14 16.27 -39.33
CA VAL A 836 -0.06 15.87 -38.55
C VAL A 836 -0.94 14.93 -39.38
N ARG A 837 -1.21 15.29 -40.63
CA ARG A 837 -1.99 14.47 -41.57
C ARG A 837 -1.36 13.10 -41.80
N ASN A 838 -0.04 13.01 -41.91
CA ASN A 838 0.69 11.76 -42.16
C ASN A 838 0.82 10.85 -40.92
N LEU A 839 0.66 11.40 -39.71
CA LEU A 839 0.68 10.62 -38.46
C LEU A 839 -0.53 9.71 -38.26
N ARG A 840 -1.56 9.80 -39.11
CA ARG A 840 -2.70 8.86 -39.10
C ARG A 840 -2.31 7.39 -39.31
N HIS A 841 -1.06 7.11 -39.71
CA HIS A 841 -0.51 5.76 -39.94
C HIS A 841 0.71 5.48 -39.04
N ARG A 842 0.52 4.98 -37.80
CA ARG A 842 1.63 4.66 -36.86
C ARG A 842 1.43 3.33 -36.11
N PRO A 843 2.10 2.24 -36.53
CA PRO A 843 1.94 0.89 -35.96
C PRO A 843 2.34 0.74 -34.48
N GLU A 844 3.16 1.64 -33.92
CA GLU A 844 3.52 1.64 -32.51
C GLU A 844 2.36 1.98 -31.58
N PHE A 845 1.52 2.95 -31.94
CA PHE A 845 0.32 3.28 -31.18
C PHE A 845 -0.75 2.19 -31.32
N GLU A 846 -0.79 1.51 -32.48
CA GLU A 846 -1.66 0.34 -32.70
C GLU A 846 -1.30 -0.85 -31.78
N ARG A 847 -0.01 -1.08 -31.51
CA ARG A 847 0.46 -2.15 -30.61
C ARG A 847 0.16 -1.89 -29.13
N ALA A 848 0.17 -0.64 -28.70
CA ALA A 848 -0.16 -0.27 -27.31
C ALA A 848 -1.61 -0.63 -26.92
N VAL A 849 -2.50 -0.75 -27.91
CA VAL A 849 -3.92 -1.09 -27.73
C VAL A 849 -4.25 -2.56 -27.99
N ALA A 850 -3.29 -3.36 -28.47
CA ALA A 850 -3.46 -4.79 -28.77
C ALA A 850 -4.01 -5.65 -27.60
N PRO A 851 -3.72 -5.35 -26.31
CA PRO A 851 -4.34 -6.07 -25.19
C PRO A 851 -5.86 -5.88 -25.09
N PHE A 852 -6.40 -4.78 -25.61
CA PHE A 852 -7.84 -4.46 -25.62
C PHE A 852 -8.57 -5.07 -26.83
N ALA A 853 -7.85 -5.32 -27.94
CA ALA A 853 -8.39 -5.93 -29.15
C ALA A 853 -8.87 -7.38 -28.95
N ASN A 854 -8.27 -8.12 -28.01
CA ASN A 854 -8.57 -9.54 -27.79
C ASN A 854 -9.85 -9.81 -26.99
N ARG A 855 -10.64 -8.78 -26.62
CA ARG A 855 -11.85 -8.94 -25.77
C ARG A 855 -13.18 -8.70 -26.49
N THR A 856 -13.18 -8.18 -27.72
CA THR A 856 -14.38 -8.02 -28.54
C THR A 856 -14.00 -7.97 -30.02
N ALA A 857 -14.84 -8.51 -30.91
CA ALA A 857 -14.61 -8.55 -32.36
C ALA A 857 -14.60 -7.13 -32.98
N PHE A 858 -13.48 -6.42 -32.87
CA PHE A 858 -13.27 -5.10 -33.46
C PHE A 858 -12.81 -5.21 -34.92
N GLN A 859 -13.28 -4.29 -35.76
CA GLN A 859 -12.65 -3.99 -37.05
C GLN A 859 -11.87 -2.70 -36.84
N PHE A 860 -10.54 -2.78 -36.94
CA PHE A 860 -9.66 -1.62 -36.85
C PHE A 860 -9.71 -0.85 -38.17
N ASP A 861 -10.49 0.24 -38.22
CA ASP A 861 -10.40 1.19 -39.31
C ASP A 861 -9.36 2.27 -38.95
N ASN A 862 -8.10 2.00 -39.30
CA ASN A 862 -6.93 2.78 -38.86
C ASN A 862 -6.72 4.08 -39.64
N PHE A 863 -7.66 4.49 -40.48
CA PHE A 863 -7.36 5.46 -41.55
C PHE A 863 -8.25 6.71 -41.56
N TRP A 864 -8.99 6.97 -40.47
CA TRP A 864 -9.79 8.18 -40.37
C TRP A 864 -8.89 9.44 -40.43
N PRO A 865 -9.15 10.40 -41.34
CA PRO A 865 -8.24 11.51 -41.61
C PRO A 865 -7.91 12.38 -40.38
N TYR A 866 -8.78 12.43 -39.37
CA TYR A 866 -8.57 13.23 -38.16
C TYR A 866 -7.76 12.52 -37.06
N TYR A 867 -7.48 11.22 -37.15
CA TYR A 867 -6.69 10.53 -36.10
C TYR A 867 -5.28 11.10 -35.95
N GLY A 868 -4.69 11.59 -37.06
CA GLY A 868 -3.40 12.27 -37.03
C GLY A 868 -3.37 13.46 -36.07
N VAL A 869 -4.51 14.12 -35.83
CA VAL A 869 -4.66 15.23 -34.88
C VAL A 869 -4.33 14.78 -33.46
N PHE A 870 -4.91 13.66 -32.99
CA PHE A 870 -4.69 13.16 -31.63
C PHE A 870 -3.36 12.43 -31.47
N PHE A 871 -2.94 11.68 -32.49
CA PHE A 871 -1.63 11.00 -32.45
C PHE A 871 -0.46 12.00 -32.44
N SER A 872 -0.60 13.16 -33.10
CA SER A 872 0.40 14.21 -33.01
C SER A 872 0.59 14.75 -31.59
N LEU A 873 -0.50 14.87 -30.81
CA LEU A 873 -0.44 15.29 -29.42
C LEU A 873 0.26 14.25 -28.55
N LEU A 874 -0.09 12.97 -28.72
CA LEU A 874 0.54 11.88 -27.98
C LEU A 874 2.04 11.73 -28.32
N GLU A 875 2.41 11.88 -29.59
CA GLU A 875 3.82 11.86 -30.02
C GLU A 875 4.62 13.04 -29.41
N ALA A 876 3.98 14.20 -29.26
CA ALA A 876 4.57 15.37 -28.60
C ALA A 876 4.62 15.25 -27.06
N GLY A 877 4.08 14.17 -26.48
CA GLY A 877 4.01 13.96 -25.03
C GLY A 877 2.93 14.78 -24.33
N GLU A 878 1.99 15.37 -25.07
CA GLU A 878 0.88 16.13 -24.51
C GLU A 878 -0.19 15.21 -23.91
N LYS A 879 -0.88 15.70 -22.87
CA LYS A 879 -1.92 14.94 -22.16
C LYS A 879 -3.28 15.14 -22.78
N ILE A 880 -4.03 14.05 -22.95
CA ILE A 880 -5.43 14.04 -23.40
C ILE A 880 -6.32 13.56 -22.25
N LEU A 881 -7.36 14.32 -21.93
CA LEU A 881 -8.36 13.98 -20.91
C LEU A 881 -9.57 13.30 -21.57
N TYR A 882 -9.77 12.00 -21.31
CA TYR A 882 -10.92 11.27 -21.85
C TYR A 882 -12.16 11.42 -20.97
N LEU A 883 -13.29 11.77 -21.59
CA LEU A 883 -14.59 11.88 -20.94
C LEU A 883 -15.40 10.59 -21.11
N ASP A 884 -16.24 10.32 -20.12
CA ASP A 884 -17.15 9.19 -20.16
C ASP A 884 -18.41 9.53 -20.99
N ALA A 885 -18.97 8.52 -21.64
CA ALA A 885 -20.16 8.67 -22.46
C ALA A 885 -21.07 7.44 -22.38
N ALA A 886 -22.38 7.68 -22.37
CA ALA A 886 -23.41 6.64 -22.35
C ALA A 886 -24.31 6.74 -23.60
N GLY A 887 -24.91 5.62 -24.01
CA GLY A 887 -25.95 5.62 -25.03
C GLY A 887 -27.19 6.34 -24.49
N TRP A 888 -27.77 7.22 -25.30
CA TRP A 888 -29.04 7.86 -24.96
C TRP A 888 -30.21 6.88 -25.17
N GLN A 889 -31.35 7.17 -24.55
CA GLN A 889 -32.48 6.23 -24.40
C GLN A 889 -33.06 5.72 -25.73
N ASP A 890 -32.81 6.44 -26.83
CA ASP A 890 -33.25 6.07 -28.18
C ASP A 890 -32.30 5.06 -28.89
N GLY A 891 -31.18 4.71 -28.26
CA GLY A 891 -30.17 3.78 -28.79
C GLY A 891 -29.30 4.35 -29.90
N LEU A 892 -29.42 5.65 -30.22
CA LEU A 892 -28.71 6.33 -31.31
C LEU A 892 -28.06 7.65 -30.86
N GLY A 893 -28.52 8.26 -29.77
CA GLY A 893 -27.85 9.39 -29.14
C GLY A 893 -26.70 8.98 -28.23
N THR A 894 -25.84 9.94 -27.90
CA THR A 894 -24.73 9.79 -26.97
C THR A 894 -24.78 10.93 -25.96
N ILE A 895 -24.83 10.59 -24.68
CA ILE A 895 -24.73 11.56 -23.59
C ILE A 895 -23.31 11.52 -23.01
N VAL A 896 -22.64 12.66 -23.06
CA VAL A 896 -21.28 12.87 -22.56
C VAL A 896 -21.38 13.45 -21.17
N HIS A 897 -20.57 12.92 -20.28
CA HIS A 897 -20.50 13.36 -18.90
C HIS A 897 -19.18 14.11 -18.68
N ASN A 898 -19.20 15.16 -17.84
CA ASN A 898 -17.96 15.84 -17.45
C ASN A 898 -17.12 14.95 -16.51
N ALA A 899 -15.96 15.43 -16.04
CA ALA A 899 -15.12 14.68 -15.11
C ALA A 899 -15.80 14.36 -13.76
N ASP A 900 -16.87 15.08 -13.39
CA ASP A 900 -17.70 14.84 -12.20
C ASP A 900 -19.00 14.12 -12.58
N GLY A 901 -18.93 13.36 -13.67
CA GLY A 901 -19.96 12.92 -14.62
C GLY A 901 -21.39 13.47 -14.54
N ARG A 902 -21.55 14.76 -14.36
CA ARG A 902 -22.78 15.45 -14.72
C ARG A 902 -22.92 15.38 -16.22
N GLU A 903 -24.16 15.25 -16.69
CA GLU A 903 -24.46 15.32 -18.11
C GLU A 903 -24.00 16.67 -18.64
N LEU A 904 -22.94 16.62 -19.44
CA LEU A 904 -22.27 17.80 -19.97
C LEU A 904 -22.88 18.15 -21.32
N LEU A 905 -23.05 17.15 -22.18
CA LEU A 905 -23.47 17.32 -23.56
C LEU A 905 -24.27 16.11 -24.02
N LEU A 906 -25.31 16.34 -24.82
CA LEU A 906 -26.08 15.30 -25.49
C LEU A 906 -25.94 15.47 -26.99
N ARG A 907 -25.51 14.43 -27.70
CA ARG A 907 -25.54 14.37 -29.17
C ARG A 907 -26.62 13.40 -29.60
N ILE A 908 -27.36 13.74 -30.66
CA ILE A 908 -28.20 12.78 -31.38
C ILE A 908 -27.54 12.48 -32.72
N ASP A 909 -27.34 11.21 -33.06
CA ASP A 909 -26.80 10.84 -34.37
C ASP A 909 -27.80 11.19 -35.49
N SER A 910 -27.48 12.23 -36.26
CA SER A 910 -28.29 12.72 -37.37
C SER A 910 -27.80 12.27 -38.75
N ASP A 911 -26.72 11.48 -38.81
CA ASP A 911 -26.04 11.07 -40.06
C ASP A 911 -26.79 9.98 -40.84
N ARG A 912 -27.95 9.51 -40.36
CA ARG A 912 -28.84 8.69 -41.18
C ARG A 912 -29.69 9.60 -42.07
N PRO A 913 -29.66 9.43 -43.40
CA PRO A 913 -30.40 10.25 -44.37
C PRO A 913 -31.89 9.91 -44.35
N ASP A 914 -32.51 10.02 -43.18
CA ASP A 914 -33.93 9.76 -43.01
C ASP A 914 -34.61 11.06 -42.57
N THR A 915 -35.28 11.69 -43.53
CA THR A 915 -36.21 12.81 -43.34
C THR A 915 -37.52 12.35 -42.68
N SER A 916 -37.51 11.26 -41.90
CA SER A 916 -38.69 10.73 -41.24
C SER A 916 -39.07 11.57 -40.03
N ASP A 917 -40.39 11.63 -39.75
CA ASP A 917 -40.97 12.27 -38.57
C ASP A 917 -40.30 11.83 -37.25
N VAL A 918 -39.66 10.65 -37.25
CA VAL A 918 -38.89 10.08 -36.14
C VAL A 918 -37.66 10.93 -35.80
N ALA A 919 -36.92 11.44 -36.79
CA ALA A 919 -35.75 12.29 -36.53
C ALA A 919 -36.16 13.66 -35.99
N ILE A 920 -37.28 14.22 -36.47
CA ILE A 920 -37.84 15.49 -35.98
C ILE A 920 -38.34 15.32 -34.54
N HIS A 921 -39.07 14.23 -34.26
CA HIS A 921 -39.60 13.93 -32.94
C HIS A 921 -38.47 13.77 -31.90
N ARG A 922 -37.43 12.98 -32.22
CA ARG A 922 -36.25 12.79 -31.35
C ARG A 922 -35.49 14.08 -31.08
N ARG A 923 -35.31 14.93 -32.10
CA ARG A 923 -34.72 16.26 -31.92
C ARG A 923 -35.56 17.13 -30.98
N GLY A 924 -36.89 17.04 -31.05
CA GLY A 924 -37.80 17.70 -30.13
C GLY A 924 -37.59 17.26 -28.67
N GLU A 925 -37.50 15.95 -28.44
CA GLU A 925 -37.29 15.38 -27.10
C GLU A 925 -35.93 15.79 -26.50
N ALA A 926 -34.85 15.72 -27.28
CA ALA A 926 -33.53 16.14 -26.80
C ALA A 926 -33.43 17.65 -26.56
N THR A 927 -34.09 18.46 -27.39
CA THR A 927 -34.15 19.93 -27.20
C THR A 927 -34.86 20.26 -25.90
N GLU A 928 -36.01 19.62 -25.63
CA GLU A 928 -36.76 19.82 -24.40
C GLU A 928 -35.97 19.34 -23.18
N TYR A 929 -35.30 18.18 -23.30
CA TYR A 929 -34.40 17.66 -22.28
C TYR A 929 -33.26 18.66 -21.95
N ALA A 930 -32.61 19.20 -22.98
CA ALA A 930 -31.54 20.18 -22.80
C ALA A 930 -32.04 21.47 -22.14
N ARG A 931 -33.26 21.93 -22.47
CA ARG A 931 -33.87 23.10 -21.81
C ARG A 931 -34.13 22.84 -20.34
N GLN A 932 -34.65 21.66 -20.02
CA GLN A 932 -34.88 21.26 -18.63
C GLN A 932 -33.58 21.18 -17.83
N CYS A 933 -32.51 20.65 -18.42
CA CYS A 933 -31.19 20.62 -17.78
C CYS A 933 -30.66 22.03 -17.50
N GLN A 934 -30.71 22.95 -18.47
CA GLN A 934 -30.25 24.32 -18.26
C GLN A 934 -31.16 25.17 -17.36
N ALA A 935 -32.47 24.87 -17.29
CA ALA A 935 -33.43 25.60 -16.46
C ALA A 935 -33.30 25.29 -14.96
N ARG A 936 -32.75 24.12 -14.59
CA ARG A 936 -32.55 23.68 -13.19
C ARG A 936 -31.43 24.43 -12.43
N ARG A 937 -30.97 25.59 -12.92
CA ARG A 937 -29.85 26.39 -12.36
C ARG A 937 -30.09 26.86 -10.92
N VAL A 938 -29.48 26.18 -9.95
CA VAL A 938 -29.08 26.78 -8.67
C VAL A 938 -27.62 27.20 -8.77
N VAL A 939 -27.37 28.49 -8.57
CA VAL A 939 -26.03 29.08 -8.46
C VAL A 939 -25.31 28.47 -7.25
N PHE A 940 -24.19 27.78 -7.47
CA PHE A 940 -23.26 27.42 -6.41
C PHE A 940 -22.05 28.38 -6.43
N PRO A 941 -21.55 28.81 -5.26
CA PRO A 941 -20.42 29.72 -5.17
C PRO A 941 -19.11 29.06 -5.61
N ARG A 942 -18.26 29.85 -6.28
CA ARG A 942 -16.89 29.52 -6.71
C ARG A 942 -16.00 29.07 -5.53
N ARG A 943 -15.38 27.88 -5.66
CA ARG A 943 -14.04 27.39 -5.21
C ARG A 943 -14.07 25.84 -5.22
N ALA A 944 -13.34 25.01 -6.00
CA ALA A 944 -12.02 25.01 -6.65
C ALA A 944 -10.84 25.11 -5.67
N TYR A 945 -9.89 24.15 -5.50
CA TYR A 945 -9.48 22.86 -6.12
C TYR A 945 -8.48 22.17 -5.13
N GLN A 946 -8.04 20.89 -5.20
CA GLN A 946 -7.01 20.36 -6.12
C GLN A 946 -6.68 18.85 -5.90
N TRP A 947 -6.24 18.20 -6.99
CA TRP A 947 -5.94 16.77 -7.21
C TRP A 947 -4.42 16.47 -7.29
N LEU A 948 -4.02 15.19 -7.31
CA LEU A 948 -2.64 14.75 -7.61
C LEU A 948 -2.53 13.94 -8.92
N ALA A 949 -1.51 14.36 -9.69
CA ALA A 949 -0.73 13.80 -10.81
C ALA A 949 -1.04 12.40 -11.37
#